data_AF-A0A235HZL0-F1
#
_entry.id   AF-A0A235HZL0-F1
#
_cell.length_a   1.000
_cell.length_b   1.000
_cell.length_c   1.000
_cell.angle_alpha   90.00
_cell.angle_beta   90.00
_cell.angle_gamma   90.00
#
_symmetry.space_group_name_H-M   'P 1'
#
loop_
_entity.id
_entity.type
_entity.pdbx_description
1 polymer ?
#
loop_
_entity_poly.entity_id
_entity_poly.type
_entity_poly.pdbx_seq_one_letter_code
_entity_poly.pdbx_strand_id
1 'polypeptide(L)'
;MTSPETVIWLQERTSLGILSPEVLNAIAQVIEEQVVPAETDLVSEGNSPEALYILVEGQLESNTTNQSNPALACGFLPGAVIELKELLLDESTPFTITTVTECHLWVVPAAKFRELVTQYSEIAQAFSRQLAQELAQVTSALGYEQERSIALRPYLVTKAQRGIVGTSRYAVRLREQIREAAADRKSVDIFGEPGLEKDNIAALIHFGSPKRREPIIKVNCGILQTSGADLFGRAGGKPGLLEWLGEGTLVLNNIQELPEELLPAVTELLKTGTYTPVSRSGDPVAEARPSKARILIVSEKTQPTVERSVGHIIKVPPLRVRKADIQIQVEYYTSLYTRSRGVPKPHITPEALRRLQSYDFPGNLKELKNLVERAIVQAEGANELTEEIFWPAETKKKRFRVNLLNAYPNLRRFLRSDWWPDRINYGFTATVFAIIVAILFIGPQTRDRNFVLNLFWAWWWPFFLFLFPFLGRVWCSVCPFMIYGEITQKLSLWLWPRKLKRWPREQAEQWGGWFMFGLFTLIFLWEELWHLENTAYLSACLLLLITAGAMIFSALFERRFWCRYLCPIGGMNGLFAKLSMTELRAQQGICSASCTTYQCYKGGPQKGEGLETNGCPLYSHPAQLEDNRDCVLCMTCLKACPHRSVEFNLRPPGIELWTTHVPRTYEVALLFLLLGGIYLHRLPELQSWLGLQLDLTDFWQHLGLSLLVLIIPAALTFGAYGLIQVFNFNRKPRSFVELAYGYLPLVLGGNLAHYLRLGLGEGGKILPVTFATLGLSGEQLPILVAHPAVIAFLQGTTIIFSVLMTMLLTQKIAKQSVGTPKGLAKLSLLWQHLAAIALGVSMWAIIVF
;
A
#
# COMPACT_ATOMS: atom_id res chain seq x y z
N MET A 1 -83.60 26.35 -0.45
CA MET A 1 -83.70 26.40 1.02
C MET A 1 -84.36 27.72 1.44
N THR A 2 -85.06 27.78 2.57
CA THR A 2 -85.47 29.07 3.17
C THR A 2 -84.23 29.80 3.73
N SER A 3 -84.21 31.14 3.76
CA SER A 3 -83.08 31.92 4.29
C SER A 3 -82.58 31.45 5.69
N PRO A 4 -83.45 31.04 6.63
CA PRO A 4 -83.02 30.46 7.91
C PRO A 4 -82.30 29.11 7.78
N GLU A 5 -82.72 28.25 6.86
CA GLU A 5 -82.09 26.93 6.61
C GLU A 5 -80.71 27.07 5.99
N THR A 6 -80.53 28.04 5.08
CA THR A 6 -79.24 28.36 4.47
C THR A 6 -78.23 28.83 5.53
N VAL A 7 -78.64 29.69 6.46
CA VAL A 7 -77.77 30.19 7.54
C VAL A 7 -77.32 29.04 8.45
N ILE A 8 -78.24 28.15 8.86
CA ILE A 8 -77.91 26.97 9.67
C ILE A 8 -76.92 26.07 8.92
N TRP A 9 -77.14 25.85 7.63
CA TRP A 9 -76.24 25.02 6.83
C TRP A 9 -74.83 25.64 6.72
N LEU A 10 -74.73 26.94 6.43
CA LEU A 10 -73.44 27.64 6.41
C LEU A 10 -72.72 27.54 7.76
N GLN A 11 -73.47 27.64 8.86
CA GLN A 11 -72.92 27.57 10.21
C GLN A 11 -72.40 26.18 10.58
N GLU A 12 -73.11 25.11 10.22
CA GLU A 12 -72.77 23.73 10.63
C GLU A 12 -71.84 22.99 9.65
N ARG A 13 -71.87 23.38 8.36
CA ARG A 13 -71.25 22.60 7.28
C ARG A 13 -70.08 23.27 6.59
N THR A 14 -69.77 24.54 6.89
CA THR A 14 -68.69 25.28 6.22
C THR A 14 -67.72 25.94 7.21
N SER A 15 -66.56 26.37 6.71
CA SER A 15 -65.61 27.19 7.48
C SER A 15 -66.16 28.56 7.87
N LEU A 16 -67.28 29.01 7.29
CA LEU A 16 -67.95 30.27 7.64
C LEU A 16 -68.66 30.21 9.00
N GLY A 17 -68.81 29.04 9.62
CA GLY A 17 -69.45 28.89 10.93
C GLY A 17 -68.76 29.61 12.10
N ILE A 18 -67.57 30.16 11.87
CA ILE A 18 -66.87 31.05 12.82
C ILE A 18 -67.48 32.46 12.89
N LEU A 19 -68.30 32.84 11.91
CA LEU A 19 -68.92 34.17 11.78
C LEU A 19 -70.23 34.26 12.58
N SER A 20 -70.59 35.46 13.02
CA SER A 20 -71.86 35.72 13.69
C SER A 20 -73.08 35.41 12.80
N PRO A 21 -74.25 35.05 13.39
CA PRO A 21 -75.47 34.77 12.63
C PRO A 21 -75.94 35.93 11.75
N GLU A 22 -75.64 37.17 12.13
CA GLU A 22 -75.96 38.38 11.36
C GLU A 22 -75.18 38.40 10.03
N VAL A 23 -73.88 38.11 10.08
CA VAL A 23 -73.01 38.05 8.90
C VAL A 23 -73.36 36.87 8.01
N LEU A 24 -73.63 35.69 8.59
CA LEU A 24 -74.07 34.52 7.84
C LEU A 24 -75.40 34.77 7.10
N ASN A 25 -76.32 35.51 7.71
CA ASN A 25 -77.57 35.91 7.06
C ASN A 25 -77.33 36.88 5.90
N ALA A 26 -76.40 37.83 6.05
CA ALA A 26 -76.01 38.74 4.97
C ALA A 26 -75.36 37.99 3.79
N ILE A 27 -74.52 36.98 4.08
CA ILE A 27 -73.95 36.10 3.05
C ILE A 27 -75.06 35.29 2.37
N ALA A 28 -75.99 34.71 3.13
CA ALA A 28 -77.08 33.91 2.59
C ALA A 28 -77.98 34.69 1.61
N GLN A 29 -78.11 36.01 1.76
CA GLN A 29 -78.91 36.86 0.87
C GLN A 29 -78.27 37.14 -0.49
N VAL A 30 -76.95 36.97 -0.62
CA VAL A 30 -76.20 37.27 -1.85
C VAL A 30 -75.71 36.02 -2.59
N ILE A 31 -76.01 34.83 -2.05
CA ILE A 31 -75.70 33.54 -2.67
C ILE A 31 -76.56 33.34 -3.92
N GLU A 32 -75.91 32.92 -5.00
CA GLU A 32 -76.52 32.49 -6.25
C GLU A 32 -76.27 30.98 -6.41
N GLU A 33 -77.32 30.22 -6.74
CA GLU A 33 -77.18 28.78 -6.97
C GLU A 33 -76.72 28.51 -8.40
N GLN A 34 -75.67 27.71 -8.56
CA GLN A 34 -75.13 27.33 -9.86
C GLN A 34 -74.89 25.82 -9.91
N VAL A 35 -75.35 25.19 -10.99
CA VAL A 35 -75.05 23.78 -11.28
C VAL A 35 -73.98 23.75 -12.36
N VAL A 36 -72.86 23.10 -12.05
CA VAL A 36 -71.72 23.01 -12.97
C VAL A 36 -71.55 21.53 -13.38
N PRO A 37 -71.51 21.21 -14.69
CA PRO A 37 -71.37 19.84 -15.16
C PRO A 37 -69.99 19.26 -14.78
N ALA A 38 -69.86 17.93 -14.86
CA ALA A 38 -68.58 17.25 -14.65
C ALA A 38 -67.50 17.69 -15.66
N GLU A 39 -66.23 17.53 -15.29
CA GLU A 39 -65.03 17.84 -16.08
C GLU A 39 -64.91 19.31 -16.52
N THR A 40 -65.42 20.23 -15.71
CA THR A 40 -65.36 21.68 -15.95
C THR A 40 -64.41 22.35 -14.97
N ASP A 41 -63.50 23.18 -15.49
CA ASP A 41 -62.63 24.01 -14.67
C ASP A 41 -63.47 25.12 -14.01
N LEU A 42 -63.63 25.03 -12.69
CA LEU A 42 -64.33 26.02 -11.87
C LEU A 42 -63.47 27.26 -11.63
N VAL A 43 -62.18 27.05 -11.37
CA VAL A 43 -61.17 28.11 -11.17
C VAL A 43 -59.88 27.67 -11.85
N SER A 44 -59.14 28.61 -12.43
CA SER A 44 -57.86 28.34 -13.10
C SER A 44 -56.68 29.01 -12.39
N GLU A 45 -55.57 28.29 -12.27
CA GLU A 45 -54.31 28.79 -11.69
C GLU A 45 -53.85 30.09 -12.40
N GLY A 46 -53.54 31.12 -11.61
CA GLY A 46 -53.04 32.42 -12.07
C GLY A 46 -54.11 33.49 -12.35
N ASN A 47 -55.39 33.12 -12.37
CA ASN A 47 -56.48 34.09 -12.53
C ASN A 47 -56.79 34.82 -11.21
N SER A 48 -57.42 36.00 -11.31
CA SER A 48 -58.00 36.66 -10.13
C SER A 48 -59.30 35.96 -9.73
N PRO A 49 -59.59 35.84 -8.42
CA PRO A 49 -60.80 35.17 -7.94
C PRO A 49 -62.07 35.90 -8.40
N GLU A 50 -62.92 35.22 -9.16
CA GLU A 50 -64.16 35.80 -9.72
C GLU A 50 -65.34 35.73 -8.75
N ALA A 51 -65.37 34.71 -7.88
CA ALA A 51 -66.40 34.52 -6.88
C ALA A 51 -65.90 33.62 -5.74
N LEU A 52 -66.62 33.63 -4.62
CA LEU A 52 -66.50 32.65 -3.54
C LEU A 52 -67.42 31.48 -3.88
N TYR A 53 -66.89 30.26 -3.93
CA TYR A 53 -67.70 29.07 -4.23
C TYR A 53 -67.84 28.19 -2.99
N ILE A 54 -69.04 27.70 -2.72
CA ILE A 54 -69.35 26.79 -1.63
C ILE A 54 -69.96 25.52 -2.22
N LEU A 55 -69.28 24.38 -2.03
CA LEU A 55 -69.73 23.09 -2.55
C LEU A 55 -70.90 22.55 -1.72
N VAL A 56 -72.09 22.44 -2.30
CA VAL A 56 -73.28 21.91 -1.62
C VAL A 56 -73.42 20.41 -1.87
N GLU A 57 -73.17 19.97 -3.11
CA GLU A 57 -73.22 18.56 -3.52
C GLU A 57 -72.28 18.34 -4.72
N GLY A 58 -71.68 17.15 -4.82
CA GLY A 58 -70.72 16.80 -5.88
C GLY A 58 -69.27 16.64 -5.38
N GLN A 59 -68.33 16.45 -6.31
CA GLN A 59 -66.91 16.30 -6.04
C GLN A 59 -66.06 17.23 -6.92
N LEU A 60 -65.12 17.92 -6.29
CA LEU A 60 -64.13 18.78 -6.96
C LEU A 60 -62.73 18.23 -6.71
N GLU A 61 -61.80 18.48 -7.63
CA GLU A 61 -60.39 18.10 -7.52
C GLU A 61 -59.50 19.29 -7.84
N SER A 62 -58.45 19.53 -7.03
CA SER A 62 -57.45 20.57 -7.31
C SER A 62 -56.23 19.99 -8.02
N ASN A 63 -55.73 20.70 -9.03
CA ASN A 63 -54.48 20.40 -9.73
C ASN A 63 -53.56 21.65 -9.79
N THR A 64 -52.24 21.46 -9.74
CA THR A 64 -51.24 22.54 -9.82
C THR A 64 -50.17 22.22 -10.86
N THR A 65 -49.72 23.23 -11.60
CA THR A 65 -48.65 23.07 -12.60
C THR A 65 -47.24 23.09 -12.01
N ASN A 66 -47.08 23.39 -10.71
CA ASN A 66 -45.77 23.61 -10.09
C ASN A 66 -45.07 22.31 -9.63
N GLN A 67 -44.05 21.87 -10.36
CA GLN A 67 -43.31 20.61 -10.14
C GLN A 67 -42.51 20.54 -8.81
N SER A 68 -42.35 21.65 -8.09
CA SER A 68 -41.57 21.69 -6.84
C SER A 68 -42.32 21.22 -5.60
N ASN A 69 -43.64 21.01 -5.68
CA ASN A 69 -44.45 20.55 -4.56
C ASN A 69 -45.48 19.52 -5.05
N PRO A 70 -45.12 18.23 -5.17
CA PRO A 70 -46.06 17.19 -5.59
C PRO A 70 -46.98 16.85 -4.41
N ALA A 71 -47.94 17.74 -4.13
CA ALA A 71 -49.03 17.47 -3.22
C ALA A 71 -50.27 17.13 -4.04
N LEU A 72 -50.61 15.84 -4.00
CA LEU A 72 -51.95 15.26 -4.02
C LEU A 72 -53.05 16.11 -4.66
N ALA A 73 -53.61 15.60 -5.76
CA ALA A 73 -55.01 15.85 -6.08
C ALA A 73 -55.86 15.73 -4.80
N CYS A 74 -56.35 16.86 -4.31
CA CYS A 74 -57.20 16.91 -3.13
C CYS A 74 -58.65 16.93 -3.62
N GLY A 75 -59.41 15.91 -3.23
CA GLY A 75 -60.85 15.90 -3.40
C GLY A 75 -61.51 16.80 -2.35
N PHE A 76 -62.37 17.71 -2.77
CA PHE A 76 -63.18 18.51 -1.85
C PHE A 76 -64.51 17.81 -1.55
N LEU A 77 -64.95 17.88 -0.30
CA LEU A 77 -66.23 17.36 0.15
C LEU A 77 -67.28 18.49 0.23
N PRO A 78 -68.59 18.16 0.14
CA PRO A 78 -69.66 19.10 0.45
C PRO A 78 -69.42 19.86 1.76
N GLY A 79 -69.51 21.18 1.70
CA GLY A 79 -69.15 22.13 2.76
C GLY A 79 -67.86 22.90 2.52
N ALA A 80 -67.06 22.51 1.51
CA ALA A 80 -65.84 23.23 1.15
C ALA A 80 -66.13 24.64 0.63
N VAL A 81 -65.35 25.62 1.11
CA VAL A 81 -65.39 27.02 0.67
C VAL A 81 -64.11 27.33 -0.11
N ILE A 82 -64.26 27.80 -1.33
CA ILE A 82 -63.20 27.94 -2.34
C ILE A 82 -63.03 29.42 -2.69
N GLU A 83 -61.80 29.85 -2.96
CA GLU A 83 -61.37 31.26 -3.17
C GLU A 83 -61.58 32.20 -1.97
N LEU A 84 -61.89 31.68 -0.77
CA LEU A 84 -62.10 32.51 0.42
C LEU A 84 -60.85 33.32 0.79
N LYS A 85 -59.69 32.67 0.79
CA LYS A 85 -58.43 33.29 1.16
C LYS A 85 -58.00 34.28 0.08
N GLU A 86 -58.10 33.87 -1.18
CA GLU A 86 -57.71 34.62 -2.36
C GLU A 86 -58.53 35.91 -2.46
N LEU A 87 -59.84 35.85 -2.19
CA LEU A 87 -60.70 37.04 -2.11
C LEU A 87 -60.40 37.96 -0.94
N LEU A 88 -60.04 37.41 0.23
CA LEU A 88 -59.72 38.20 1.42
C LEU A 88 -58.35 38.89 1.31
N LEU A 89 -57.39 38.29 0.61
CA LEU A 89 -56.02 38.79 0.47
C LEU A 89 -55.74 39.50 -0.87
N ASP A 90 -56.70 39.49 -1.79
CA ASP A 90 -56.57 40.01 -3.18
C ASP A 90 -55.38 39.35 -3.93
N GLU A 91 -55.21 38.05 -3.72
CA GLU A 91 -54.19 37.21 -4.36
C GLU A 91 -54.78 36.45 -5.56
N SER A 92 -53.95 36.10 -6.55
CA SER A 92 -54.36 35.23 -7.67
C SER A 92 -54.49 33.77 -7.22
N THR A 93 -55.39 33.02 -7.87
CA THR A 93 -55.66 31.63 -7.55
C THR A 93 -54.41 30.75 -7.75
N PRO A 94 -53.97 29.99 -6.74
CA PRO A 94 -52.74 29.20 -6.82
C PRO A 94 -52.90 27.79 -7.41
N PHE A 95 -54.13 27.37 -7.76
CA PHE A 95 -54.43 26.03 -8.30
C PHE A 95 -55.63 26.06 -9.25
N THR A 96 -55.69 25.10 -10.19
CA THR A 96 -56.88 24.87 -11.01
C THR A 96 -57.80 23.89 -10.29
N ILE A 97 -59.08 24.22 -10.12
CA ILE A 97 -60.07 23.34 -9.50
C ILE A 97 -61.05 22.89 -10.57
N THR A 98 -61.21 21.58 -10.72
CA THR A 98 -62.08 20.97 -11.73
C THR A 98 -63.20 20.18 -11.06
N THR A 99 -64.39 20.17 -11.67
CA THR A 99 -65.49 19.31 -11.24
C THR A 99 -65.23 17.88 -11.69
N VAL A 100 -65.32 16.92 -10.77
CA VAL A 100 -65.21 15.47 -11.09
C VAL A 100 -66.59 14.91 -11.41
N THR A 101 -67.62 15.36 -10.69
CA THR A 101 -69.03 15.06 -10.96
C THR A 101 -69.78 16.35 -11.26
N GLU A 102 -71.04 16.25 -11.67
CA GLU A 102 -71.94 17.41 -11.59
C GLU A 102 -71.94 17.93 -10.14
N CYS A 103 -71.74 19.24 -9.99
CA CYS A 103 -71.60 19.89 -8.69
C CYS A 103 -72.66 20.99 -8.55
N HIS A 104 -73.37 20.96 -7.41
CA HIS A 104 -74.23 22.03 -6.97
C HIS A 104 -73.40 22.99 -6.10
N LEU A 105 -73.26 24.22 -6.54
CA LEU A 105 -72.44 25.25 -5.92
C LEU A 105 -73.29 26.45 -5.51
N TRP A 106 -73.00 26.99 -4.34
CA TRP A 106 -73.43 28.32 -3.93
C TRP A 106 -72.31 29.31 -4.22
N VAL A 107 -72.62 30.33 -5.01
CA VAL A 107 -71.65 31.27 -5.56
C VAL A 107 -71.95 32.67 -5.02
N VAL A 108 -70.94 33.31 -4.44
CA VAL A 108 -71.03 34.73 -4.05
C VAL A 108 -70.08 35.52 -4.93
N PRO A 109 -70.58 36.36 -5.87
CA PRO A 109 -69.73 37.16 -6.74
C PRO A 109 -68.70 37.98 -5.97
N ALA A 110 -67.46 38.07 -6.47
CA ALA A 110 -66.35 38.73 -5.77
C ALA A 110 -66.69 40.18 -5.36
N ALA A 111 -67.40 40.93 -6.21
CA ALA A 111 -67.84 42.29 -5.90
C ALA A 111 -68.76 42.36 -4.67
N LYS A 112 -69.77 41.48 -4.60
CA LYS A 112 -70.71 41.39 -3.46
C LYS A 112 -70.00 40.90 -2.20
N PHE A 113 -69.07 39.95 -2.33
CA PHE A 113 -68.28 39.47 -1.20
C PHE A 113 -67.37 40.57 -0.62
N ARG A 114 -66.72 41.37 -1.49
CA ARG A 114 -65.90 42.52 -1.05
C ARG A 114 -66.76 43.58 -0.35
N GLU A 115 -67.96 43.87 -0.85
CA GLU A 115 -68.93 44.74 -0.16
C GLU A 115 -69.26 44.20 1.24
N LEU A 116 -69.56 42.91 1.37
CA LEU A 116 -69.80 42.28 2.68
C LEU A 116 -68.60 42.38 3.62
N VAL A 117 -67.37 42.19 3.13
CA VAL A 117 -66.14 42.31 3.94
C VAL A 117 -65.95 43.76 4.42
N THR A 118 -66.26 44.76 3.59
CA THR A 118 -66.20 46.18 4.00
C THR A 118 -67.30 46.55 5.00
N GLN A 119 -68.50 45.99 4.86
CA GLN A 119 -69.62 46.24 5.77
C GLN A 119 -69.44 45.51 7.11
N TYR A 120 -68.90 44.30 7.09
CA TYR A 120 -68.71 43.43 8.24
C TYR A 120 -67.22 43.11 8.43
N SER A 121 -66.50 44.01 9.10
CA SER A 121 -65.07 43.82 9.41
C SER A 121 -64.76 42.55 10.24
N GLU A 122 -65.79 41.95 10.87
CA GLU A 122 -65.71 40.64 11.54
C GLU A 122 -65.19 39.54 10.61
N ILE A 123 -65.60 39.54 9.34
CA ILE A 123 -65.21 38.50 8.35
C ILE A 123 -63.69 38.44 8.25
N ALA A 124 -63.03 39.56 7.99
CA ALA A 124 -61.58 39.62 7.87
C ALA A 124 -60.87 39.29 9.20
N GLN A 125 -61.42 39.76 10.35
CA GLN A 125 -60.81 39.55 11.66
C GLN A 125 -60.86 38.09 12.14
N ALA A 126 -61.98 37.40 11.94
CA ALA A 126 -62.18 36.02 12.37
C ALA A 126 -61.22 35.06 11.63
N PHE A 127 -61.17 35.15 10.30
CA PHE A 127 -60.27 34.33 9.49
C PHE A 127 -58.79 34.67 9.72
N SER A 128 -58.44 35.95 9.91
CA SER A 128 -57.07 36.34 10.25
C SER A 128 -56.59 35.73 11.58
N ARG A 129 -57.47 35.65 12.59
CA ARG A 129 -57.14 35.03 13.89
C ARG A 129 -56.95 33.52 13.78
N GLN A 130 -57.83 32.83 13.04
CA GLN A 130 -57.71 31.40 12.82
C GLN A 130 -56.41 31.05 12.09
N LEU A 131 -56.10 31.77 11.00
CA LEU A 131 -54.88 31.58 10.23
C LEU A 131 -53.63 31.83 11.10
N ALA A 132 -53.65 32.85 11.97
CA ALA A 132 -52.55 33.14 12.89
C ALA A 132 -52.34 32.00 13.91
N GLN A 133 -53.40 31.36 14.41
CA GLN A 133 -53.31 30.23 15.34
C GLN A 133 -52.75 28.98 14.65
N GLU A 134 -53.26 28.65 13.45
CA GLU A 134 -52.75 27.53 12.66
C GLU A 134 -51.28 27.75 12.28
N LEU A 135 -50.92 28.96 11.83
CA LEU A 135 -49.53 29.31 11.52
C LEU A 135 -48.62 29.22 12.75
N ALA A 136 -49.07 29.66 13.93
CA ALA A 136 -48.31 29.56 15.16
C ALA A 136 -48.06 28.08 15.56
N GLN A 137 -49.06 27.22 15.42
CA GLN A 137 -48.93 25.79 15.68
C GLN A 137 -47.95 25.12 14.71
N VAL A 138 -48.09 25.37 13.40
CA VAL A 138 -47.20 24.83 12.37
C VAL A 138 -45.77 25.34 12.55
N THR A 139 -45.59 26.63 12.87
CA THR A 139 -44.27 27.22 13.11
C THR A 139 -43.60 26.61 14.34
N SER A 140 -44.35 26.38 15.42
CA SER A 140 -43.83 25.73 16.62
C SER A 140 -43.44 24.27 16.35
N ALA A 141 -44.27 23.52 15.63
CA ALA A 141 -43.97 22.13 15.26
C ALA A 141 -42.74 22.05 14.34
N LEU A 142 -42.66 22.95 13.36
CA LEU A 142 -41.51 23.05 12.46
C LEU A 142 -40.23 23.42 13.23
N GLY A 143 -40.30 24.38 14.15
CA GLY A 143 -39.18 24.77 15.01
C GLY A 143 -38.67 23.59 15.83
N TYR A 144 -39.58 22.84 16.46
CA TYR A 144 -39.22 21.62 17.21
C TYR A 144 -38.52 20.57 16.34
N GLU A 145 -39.03 20.26 15.14
CA GLU A 145 -38.40 19.29 14.24
C GLU A 145 -37.05 19.79 13.67
N GLN A 146 -36.90 21.09 13.43
CA GLN A 146 -35.63 21.68 13.02
C GLN A 146 -34.57 21.55 14.11
N GLU A 147 -34.90 21.91 15.36
CA GLU A 147 -34.00 21.76 16.50
C GLU A 147 -33.63 20.29 16.74
N ARG A 148 -34.61 19.40 16.67
CA ARG A 148 -34.41 17.95 16.76
C ARG A 148 -33.44 17.45 15.69
N SER A 149 -33.65 17.84 14.44
CA SER A 149 -32.79 17.46 13.32
C SER A 149 -31.36 17.97 13.52
N ILE A 150 -31.18 19.23 13.91
CA ILE A 150 -29.88 19.84 14.19
C ILE A 150 -29.15 19.12 15.33
N ALA A 151 -29.87 18.78 16.41
CA ALA A 151 -29.31 18.11 17.58
C ALA A 151 -28.85 16.67 17.28
N LEU A 152 -29.62 15.92 16.48
CA LEU A 152 -29.30 14.52 16.17
C LEU A 152 -28.28 14.38 15.03
N ARG A 153 -28.24 15.32 14.08
CA ARG A 153 -27.43 15.26 12.84
C ARG A 153 -25.96 14.86 13.04
N PRO A 154 -25.22 15.36 14.05
CA PRO A 154 -23.82 14.99 14.26
C PRO A 154 -23.61 13.51 14.60
N TYR A 155 -24.64 12.84 15.12
CA TYR A 155 -24.57 11.48 15.66
C TYR A 155 -25.29 10.45 14.78
N LEU A 156 -26.02 10.86 13.75
CA LEU A 156 -26.84 9.99 12.92
C LEU A 156 -26.02 8.89 12.20
N VAL A 157 -26.51 7.66 12.27
CA VAL A 157 -26.02 6.51 11.50
C VAL A 157 -27.01 6.24 10.37
N THR A 158 -26.63 6.57 9.13
CA THR A 158 -27.56 6.53 7.99
C THR A 158 -27.82 5.14 7.43
N LYS A 159 -26.88 4.21 7.59
CA LYS A 159 -26.99 2.83 7.08
C LYS A 159 -26.05 1.88 7.80
N ALA A 160 -26.40 0.60 7.82
CA ALA A 160 -25.44 -0.46 8.08
C ALA A 160 -24.43 -0.53 6.91
N GLN A 161 -23.15 -0.75 7.21
CA GLN A 161 -22.12 -0.82 6.18
C GLN A 161 -22.21 -2.13 5.39
N ARG A 162 -22.35 -3.26 6.10
CA ARG A 162 -22.41 -4.61 5.52
C ARG A 162 -22.92 -5.64 6.52
N GLY A 163 -23.37 -6.79 6.02
CA GLY A 163 -23.63 -7.98 6.86
C GLY A 163 -22.34 -8.65 7.36
N ILE A 164 -22.48 -9.59 8.29
CA ILE A 164 -21.36 -10.38 8.83
C ILE A 164 -20.86 -11.39 7.76
N VAL A 165 -19.64 -11.17 7.29
CA VAL A 165 -18.97 -12.01 6.27
C VAL A 165 -18.23 -13.18 6.93
N GLY A 166 -18.35 -14.37 6.35
CA GLY A 166 -17.72 -15.61 6.82
C GLY A 166 -18.70 -16.77 6.94
N THR A 167 -18.19 -18.00 6.96
CA THR A 167 -18.95 -19.27 7.05
C THR A 167 -18.63 -20.07 8.31
N SER A 168 -17.67 -19.63 9.14
CA SER A 168 -17.32 -20.30 10.37
C SER A 168 -18.51 -20.41 11.34
N ARG A 169 -18.48 -21.41 12.22
CA ARG A 169 -19.46 -21.57 13.31
C ARG A 169 -19.63 -20.28 14.13
N TYR A 170 -18.55 -19.51 14.29
CA TYR A 170 -18.57 -18.25 15.01
C TYR A 170 -19.32 -17.17 14.23
N ALA A 171 -19.13 -17.07 12.92
CA ALA A 171 -19.84 -16.10 12.08
C ALA A 171 -21.34 -16.43 12.00
N VAL A 172 -21.69 -17.72 11.90
CA VAL A 172 -23.08 -18.19 11.93
C VAL A 172 -23.76 -17.84 13.26
N ARG A 173 -23.13 -18.19 14.39
CA ARG A 173 -23.65 -17.86 15.72
C ARG A 173 -23.81 -16.36 15.94
N LEU A 174 -22.85 -15.55 15.48
CA LEU A 174 -22.94 -14.10 15.58
C LEU A 174 -24.12 -13.53 14.76
N ARG A 175 -24.38 -14.07 13.56
CA ARG A 175 -25.55 -13.70 12.76
C ARG A 175 -26.87 -14.04 13.48
N GLU A 176 -26.91 -15.17 14.17
CA GLU A 176 -28.11 -15.57 14.92
C GLU A 176 -28.34 -14.67 16.13
N GLN A 177 -27.30 -14.38 16.91
CA GLN A 177 -27.40 -13.44 18.04
C GLN A 177 -27.86 -12.04 17.61
N ILE A 178 -27.40 -11.56 16.44
CA ILE A 178 -27.85 -10.28 15.87
C ILE A 178 -29.34 -10.34 15.51
N ARG A 179 -29.81 -11.48 14.96
CA ARG A 179 -31.21 -11.67 14.58
C ARG A 179 -32.13 -11.74 15.80
N GLU A 180 -31.73 -12.50 16.82
CA GLU A 180 -32.43 -12.59 18.11
C GLU A 180 -32.52 -11.22 18.78
N ALA A 181 -31.40 -10.48 18.85
CA ALA A 181 -31.40 -9.13 19.38
C ALA A 181 -32.25 -8.16 18.53
N ALA A 182 -32.31 -8.32 17.21
CA ALA A 182 -33.14 -7.48 16.35
C ALA A 182 -34.65 -7.72 16.53
N ALA A 183 -35.06 -8.90 17.02
CA ALA A 183 -36.45 -9.31 17.18
C ALA A 183 -37.17 -8.62 18.36
N ASP A 184 -36.43 -8.18 19.38
CA ASP A 184 -36.97 -7.43 20.52
C ASP A 184 -36.34 -6.04 20.69
N ARG A 185 -36.89 -5.25 21.62
CA ARG A 185 -36.41 -3.89 21.95
C ARG A 185 -35.47 -3.85 23.16
N LYS A 186 -34.99 -4.99 23.66
CA LYS A 186 -34.13 -5.01 24.84
C LYS A 186 -32.77 -4.36 24.55
N SER A 187 -32.14 -3.86 25.60
CA SER A 187 -30.79 -3.32 25.55
C SER A 187 -29.78 -4.41 25.21
N VAL A 188 -28.72 -4.05 24.48
CA VAL A 188 -27.71 -5.01 23.99
C VAL A 188 -26.32 -4.51 24.35
N ASP A 189 -25.49 -5.34 24.98
CA ASP A 189 -24.05 -5.10 25.12
C ASP A 189 -23.26 -5.89 24.06
N ILE A 190 -22.51 -5.16 23.24
CA ILE A 190 -21.67 -5.70 22.17
C ILE A 190 -20.22 -5.45 22.55
N PHE A 191 -19.53 -6.52 22.97
CA PHE A 191 -18.16 -6.41 23.46
C PHE A 191 -17.19 -7.29 22.69
N GLY A 192 -15.93 -6.87 22.64
CA GLY A 192 -14.85 -7.61 22.01
C GLY A 192 -13.65 -6.74 21.71
N GLU A 193 -12.56 -7.34 21.24
CA GLU A 193 -11.31 -6.64 20.96
C GLU A 193 -11.45 -5.44 19.99
N PRO A 194 -10.47 -4.51 20.00
CA PRO A 194 -10.42 -3.42 19.04
C PRO A 194 -10.45 -3.91 17.59
N GLY A 195 -11.11 -3.15 16.71
CA GLY A 195 -11.11 -3.42 15.26
C GLY A 195 -12.07 -4.51 14.78
N LEU A 196 -13.06 -4.91 15.58
CA LEU A 196 -14.09 -5.91 15.23
C LEU A 196 -15.37 -5.35 14.57
N GLU A 197 -15.39 -4.07 14.18
CA GLU A 197 -16.56 -3.41 13.55
C GLU A 197 -17.86 -3.53 14.40
N LYS A 198 -17.73 -3.44 15.72
CA LYS A 198 -18.86 -3.58 16.68
C LYS A 198 -19.95 -2.54 16.47
N ASP A 199 -19.59 -1.35 16.00
CA ASP A 199 -20.53 -0.30 15.63
C ASP A 199 -21.39 -0.66 14.42
N ASN A 200 -20.84 -1.41 13.44
CA ASN A 200 -21.63 -1.97 12.36
C ASN A 200 -22.58 -3.07 12.85
N ILE A 201 -22.21 -3.83 13.88
CA ILE A 201 -23.11 -4.81 14.52
C ILE A 201 -24.31 -4.10 15.15
N ALA A 202 -24.08 -3.00 15.87
CA ALA A 202 -25.16 -2.18 16.43
C ALA A 202 -26.11 -1.67 15.34
N ALA A 203 -25.55 -1.19 14.22
CA ALA A 203 -26.35 -0.78 13.07
C ALA A 203 -27.17 -1.94 12.47
N LEU A 204 -26.58 -3.14 12.33
CA LEU A 204 -27.30 -4.32 11.83
C LEU A 204 -28.49 -4.72 12.71
N ILE A 205 -28.35 -4.63 14.03
CA ILE A 205 -29.44 -4.90 14.98
C ILE A 205 -30.59 -3.91 14.76
N HIS A 206 -30.28 -2.61 14.65
CA HIS A 206 -31.29 -1.58 14.43
C HIS A 206 -32.01 -1.73 13.08
N PHE A 207 -31.25 -1.81 11.97
CA PHE A 207 -31.83 -1.90 10.64
C PHE A 207 -32.51 -3.26 10.37
N GLY A 208 -32.18 -4.29 11.16
CA GLY A 208 -32.87 -5.58 11.17
C GLY A 208 -34.16 -5.60 12.01
N SER A 209 -34.44 -4.56 12.79
CA SER A 209 -35.60 -4.50 13.69
C SER A 209 -36.86 -3.93 13.03
N PRO A 210 -38.06 -4.11 13.64
CA PRO A 210 -39.30 -3.48 13.16
C PRO A 210 -39.24 -1.95 13.09
N LYS A 211 -38.34 -1.32 13.85
CA LYS A 211 -38.17 0.14 13.96
C LYS A 211 -37.00 0.67 13.11
N ARG A 212 -36.62 -0.05 12.06
CA ARG A 212 -35.55 0.35 11.11
C ARG A 212 -35.73 1.71 10.41
N ARG A 213 -36.93 2.30 10.48
CA ARG A 213 -37.25 3.63 9.93
C ARG A 213 -37.02 4.76 10.94
N GLU A 214 -36.89 4.43 12.23
CA GLU A 214 -36.57 5.39 13.28
C GLU A 214 -35.09 5.78 13.23
N PRO A 215 -34.70 6.95 13.76
CA PRO A 215 -33.30 7.35 13.80
C PRO A 215 -32.45 6.43 14.69
N ILE A 216 -31.23 6.17 14.26
CA ILE A 216 -30.16 5.61 15.09
C ILE A 216 -29.05 6.64 15.22
N ILE A 217 -28.64 6.90 16.46
CA ILE A 217 -27.52 7.80 16.78
C ILE A 217 -26.40 7.04 17.48
N LYS A 218 -25.15 7.40 17.17
CA LYS A 218 -23.95 6.85 17.81
C LYS A 218 -23.19 7.96 18.50
N VAL A 219 -23.03 7.81 19.81
CA VAL A 219 -22.34 8.77 20.67
C VAL A 219 -21.09 8.10 21.24
N ASN A 220 -19.96 8.79 21.17
CA ASN A 220 -18.74 8.33 21.85
C ASN A 220 -18.78 8.79 23.31
N CYS A 221 -18.73 7.82 24.25
CA CYS A 221 -18.84 8.11 25.68
C CYS A 221 -17.71 9.01 26.19
N GLY A 222 -16.51 8.96 25.60
CA GLY A 222 -15.39 9.82 25.99
C GLY A 222 -15.54 11.31 25.66
N ILE A 223 -16.58 11.69 24.90
CA ILE A 223 -16.89 13.09 24.56
C ILE A 223 -18.02 13.65 25.45
N LEU A 224 -18.73 12.78 26.17
CA LEU A 224 -19.86 13.20 27.03
C LEU A 224 -19.35 14.00 28.23
N GLN A 225 -20.01 15.12 28.52
CA GLN A 225 -19.73 15.90 29.71
C GLN A 225 -20.07 15.11 30.98
N THR A 226 -19.26 15.27 32.04
CA THR A 226 -19.51 14.67 33.36
C THR A 226 -20.88 15.01 33.94
N SER A 227 -21.46 16.15 33.54
CA SER A 227 -22.80 16.57 33.95
C SER A 227 -23.92 15.67 33.40
N GLY A 228 -23.71 14.98 32.27
CA GLY A 228 -24.72 14.16 31.61
C GLY A 228 -25.81 14.95 30.87
N ALA A 229 -25.70 16.29 30.83
CA ALA A 229 -26.72 17.16 30.25
C ALA A 229 -26.96 16.89 28.75
N ASP A 230 -25.94 16.45 28.01
CA ASP A 230 -26.07 16.10 26.59
C ASP A 230 -26.98 14.88 26.39
N LEU A 231 -26.91 13.89 27.29
CA LEU A 231 -27.65 12.64 27.20
C LEU A 231 -29.06 12.75 27.77
N PHE A 232 -29.16 13.30 28.99
CA PHE A 232 -30.37 13.33 29.81
C PHE A 232 -31.12 14.68 29.73
N GLY A 233 -30.52 15.71 29.15
CA GLY A 233 -31.13 17.04 29.08
C GLY A 233 -31.10 17.79 30.41
N ARG A 234 -31.73 18.97 30.44
CA ARG A 234 -31.88 19.79 31.66
C ARG A 234 -33.34 19.97 32.05
N ALA A 235 -33.64 19.95 33.34
CA ALA A 235 -34.97 20.21 33.85
C ALA A 235 -35.42 21.65 33.51
N GLY A 236 -36.52 21.80 32.76
CA GLY A 236 -37.01 23.10 32.29
C GLY A 236 -36.14 23.78 31.21
N GLY A 237 -35.15 23.07 30.67
CA GLY A 237 -34.21 23.59 29.67
C GLY A 237 -34.22 22.80 28.37
N LYS A 238 -33.05 22.77 27.70
CA LYS A 238 -32.90 22.06 26.42
C LYS A 238 -33.06 20.53 26.60
N PRO A 239 -33.86 19.86 25.75
CA PRO A 239 -34.00 18.41 25.78
C PRO A 239 -32.67 17.69 25.50
N GLY A 240 -32.50 16.51 26.11
CA GLY A 240 -31.35 15.64 25.90
C GLY A 240 -31.48 14.76 24.67
N LEU A 241 -30.39 14.08 24.30
CA LEU A 241 -30.38 13.16 23.16
C LEU A 241 -31.43 12.05 23.26
N LEU A 242 -31.73 11.54 24.46
CA LEU A 242 -32.77 10.51 24.66
C LEU A 242 -34.18 11.02 24.31
N GLU A 243 -34.46 12.27 24.68
CA GLU A 243 -35.76 12.91 24.40
C GLU A 243 -35.90 13.24 22.92
N TRP A 244 -34.88 13.86 22.33
CA TRP A 244 -34.85 14.14 20.89
C TRP A 244 -34.98 12.88 20.03
N LEU A 245 -34.39 11.76 20.47
CA LEU A 245 -34.39 10.53 19.71
C LEU A 245 -35.76 9.84 19.68
N GLY A 246 -36.57 9.96 20.73
CA GLY A 246 -37.88 9.34 20.83
C GLY A 246 -37.79 7.81 20.75
N GLU A 247 -38.45 7.20 19.76
CA GLU A 247 -38.49 5.73 19.62
C GLU A 247 -37.28 5.12 18.91
N GLY A 248 -36.26 5.93 18.58
CA GLY A 248 -35.04 5.50 17.89
C GLY A 248 -34.09 4.64 18.72
N THR A 249 -32.85 4.51 18.25
CA THR A 249 -31.80 3.69 18.88
C THR A 249 -30.54 4.51 19.18
N LEU A 250 -30.13 4.51 20.44
CA LEU A 250 -28.91 5.16 20.91
C LEU A 250 -27.79 4.12 21.06
N VAL A 251 -26.68 4.33 20.37
CA VAL A 251 -25.46 3.53 20.51
C VAL A 251 -24.45 4.28 21.38
N LEU A 252 -24.18 3.75 22.57
CA LEU A 252 -23.14 4.21 23.48
C LEU A 252 -21.82 3.51 23.12
N ASN A 253 -20.98 4.20 22.37
CA ASN A 253 -19.70 3.66 21.91
C ASN A 253 -18.58 3.94 22.92
N ASN A 254 -17.76 2.93 23.18
CA ASN A 254 -16.68 2.96 24.18
C ASN A 254 -17.19 3.27 25.59
N ILE A 255 -18.17 2.51 26.08
CA ILE A 255 -18.73 2.69 27.44
C ILE A 255 -17.68 2.71 28.56
N GLN A 256 -16.53 2.06 28.35
CA GLN A 256 -15.41 2.09 29.27
C GLN A 256 -14.76 3.49 29.44
N GLU A 257 -15.02 4.42 28.52
CA GLU A 257 -14.57 5.82 28.56
C GLU A 257 -15.64 6.75 29.15
N LEU A 258 -16.78 6.21 29.62
CA LEU A 258 -17.83 7.00 30.26
C LEU A 258 -17.32 7.57 31.59
N PRO A 259 -17.57 8.86 31.90
CA PRO A 259 -17.30 9.43 33.22
C PRO A 259 -17.94 8.59 34.34
N GLU A 260 -17.20 8.35 35.43
CA GLU A 260 -17.65 7.47 36.52
C GLU A 260 -18.94 7.97 37.17
N GLU A 261 -19.14 9.29 37.19
CA GLU A 261 -20.32 9.96 37.73
C GLU A 261 -21.61 9.64 36.93
N LEU A 262 -21.49 9.34 35.63
CA LEU A 262 -22.63 9.01 34.77
C LEU A 262 -22.98 7.52 34.78
N LEU A 263 -22.06 6.67 35.21
CA LEU A 263 -22.24 5.22 35.19
C LEU A 263 -23.48 4.75 35.99
N PRO A 264 -23.79 5.29 37.20
CA PRO A 264 -25.01 4.95 37.93
C PRO A 264 -26.28 5.30 37.14
N ALA A 265 -26.36 6.50 36.58
CA ALA A 265 -27.53 6.98 35.84
C ALA A 265 -27.78 6.18 34.54
N VAL A 266 -26.71 5.85 33.81
CA VAL A 266 -26.81 4.98 32.62
C VAL A 266 -27.23 3.56 33.03
N THR A 267 -26.73 3.04 34.15
CA THR A 267 -27.09 1.72 34.65
C THR A 267 -28.56 1.67 35.08
N GLU A 268 -29.07 2.73 35.71
CA GLU A 268 -30.48 2.87 36.04
C GLU A 268 -31.34 2.88 34.78
N LEU A 269 -30.99 3.71 33.79
CA LEU A 269 -31.66 3.75 32.48
C LEU A 269 -31.74 2.36 31.83
N LEU A 270 -30.67 1.56 31.89
CA LEU A 270 -30.65 0.21 31.32
C LEU A 270 -31.58 -0.76 32.06
N LYS A 271 -31.74 -0.62 33.38
CA LYS A 271 -32.57 -1.50 34.22
C LYS A 271 -34.05 -1.14 34.19
N THR A 272 -34.36 0.14 34.37
CA THR A 272 -35.74 0.62 34.58
C THR A 272 -36.36 1.21 33.31
N GLY A 273 -35.54 1.57 32.32
CA GLY A 273 -35.99 2.32 31.16
C GLY A 273 -36.33 3.78 31.47
N THR A 274 -35.95 4.30 32.65
CA THR A 274 -36.22 5.67 33.08
C THR A 274 -34.92 6.45 33.27
N TYR A 275 -34.96 7.76 33.03
CA TYR A 275 -33.84 8.66 33.32
C TYR A 275 -34.32 9.96 33.97
N THR A 276 -33.43 10.63 34.67
CA THR A 276 -33.73 11.91 35.34
C THR A 276 -32.91 13.02 34.67
N PRO A 277 -33.55 14.10 34.16
CA PRO A 277 -32.83 15.24 33.61
C PRO A 277 -31.92 15.91 34.66
N VAL A 278 -30.89 16.60 34.20
CA VAL A 278 -29.95 17.30 35.08
C VAL A 278 -30.59 18.59 35.61
N SER A 279 -30.56 18.82 36.93
CA SER A 279 -30.96 20.08 37.55
C SER A 279 -29.75 20.84 38.08
N ARG A 280 -29.75 22.18 37.94
CA ARG A 280 -28.83 23.10 38.60
C ARG A 280 -29.54 23.79 39.78
N SER A 281 -28.76 24.40 40.68
CA SER A 281 -29.30 25.26 41.74
C SER A 281 -30.18 26.38 41.15
N GLY A 282 -31.48 26.35 41.43
CA GLY A 282 -32.47 27.29 40.90
C GLY A 282 -33.37 26.71 39.79
N ASP A 283 -33.06 25.54 39.26
CA ASP A 283 -33.91 24.84 38.30
C ASP A 283 -35.08 24.13 39.01
N PRO A 284 -36.21 23.88 38.33
CA PRO A 284 -37.28 23.02 38.85
C PRO A 284 -36.75 21.61 39.18
N VAL A 285 -37.41 20.94 40.13
CA VAL A 285 -37.07 19.58 40.58
C VAL A 285 -37.14 18.63 39.39
N ALA A 286 -36.04 17.91 39.10
CA ALA A 286 -36.03 16.92 38.02
C ALA A 286 -36.84 15.68 38.42
N GLU A 287 -37.86 15.37 37.62
CA GLU A 287 -38.65 14.15 37.73
C GLU A 287 -38.13 13.07 36.78
N ALA A 288 -38.25 11.80 37.20
CA ALA A 288 -37.86 10.65 36.38
C ALA A 288 -38.82 10.48 35.19
N ARG A 289 -38.26 10.34 33.98
CA ARG A 289 -38.99 10.23 32.71
C ARG A 289 -38.74 8.87 32.06
N PRO A 290 -39.75 8.25 31.42
CA PRO A 290 -39.53 7.04 30.62
C PRO A 290 -38.77 7.35 29.33
N SER A 291 -37.75 6.55 29.03
CA SER A 291 -37.05 6.55 27.75
C SER A 291 -37.76 5.64 26.76
N LYS A 292 -38.19 6.19 25.62
CA LYS A 292 -38.69 5.41 24.49
C LYS A 292 -37.56 4.82 23.62
N ALA A 293 -36.33 5.32 23.79
CA ALA A 293 -35.18 4.95 22.98
C ALA A 293 -34.66 3.55 23.34
N ARG A 294 -34.26 2.79 22.32
CA ARG A 294 -33.51 1.53 22.49
C ARG A 294 -32.04 1.84 22.75
N ILE A 295 -31.41 1.18 23.72
CA ILE A 295 -30.00 1.39 24.06
C ILE A 295 -29.13 0.22 23.58
N LEU A 296 -28.09 0.51 22.81
CA LEU A 296 -27.05 -0.44 22.40
C LEU A 296 -25.70 0.05 22.95
N ILE A 297 -24.90 -0.86 23.47
CA ILE A 297 -23.63 -0.54 24.11
C ILE A 297 -22.51 -1.23 23.35
N VAL A 298 -21.42 -0.52 23.11
CA VAL A 298 -20.23 -1.06 22.46
C VAL A 298 -19.03 -0.88 23.38
N SER A 299 -18.35 -2.00 23.67
CA SER A 299 -17.23 -2.02 24.61
C SER A 299 -16.04 -2.86 24.12
N GLU A 300 -14.85 -2.58 24.63
CA GLU A 300 -13.65 -3.38 24.33
C GLU A 300 -13.44 -4.57 25.26
N LYS A 301 -13.92 -4.42 26.50
CA LYS A 301 -13.81 -5.39 27.58
C LYS A 301 -15.18 -5.50 28.24
N THR A 302 -15.41 -6.64 28.86
CA THR A 302 -16.59 -6.86 29.69
C THR A 302 -16.64 -5.82 30.81
N GLN A 303 -17.80 -5.19 30.99
CA GLN A 303 -18.08 -4.23 32.06
C GLN A 303 -19.10 -4.83 33.02
N PRO A 304 -18.69 -5.40 34.18
CA PRO A 304 -19.58 -6.17 35.05
C PRO A 304 -20.80 -5.40 35.57
N THR A 305 -20.68 -4.09 35.74
CA THR A 305 -21.76 -3.19 36.20
C THR A 305 -22.87 -3.04 35.15
N VAL A 306 -22.48 -2.99 33.87
CA VAL A 306 -23.38 -2.82 32.74
C VAL A 306 -23.96 -4.15 32.28
N GLU A 307 -23.15 -5.22 32.28
CA GLU A 307 -23.52 -6.56 31.82
C GLU A 307 -24.75 -7.13 32.55
N ARG A 308 -24.87 -6.85 33.85
CA ARG A 308 -26.02 -7.29 34.68
C ARG A 308 -27.33 -6.53 34.39
N SER A 309 -27.25 -5.47 33.59
CA SER A 309 -28.34 -4.51 33.37
C SER A 309 -28.84 -4.52 31.92
N VAL A 310 -28.25 -5.34 31.05
CA VAL A 310 -28.64 -5.46 29.64
C VAL A 310 -29.44 -6.73 29.38
N GLY A 311 -30.36 -6.66 28.40
CA GLY A 311 -31.18 -7.82 28.04
C GLY A 311 -30.49 -8.84 27.14
N HIS A 312 -29.56 -8.39 26.30
CA HIS A 312 -28.76 -9.25 25.41
C HIS A 312 -27.27 -8.96 25.55
N ILE A 313 -26.45 -10.01 25.47
CA ILE A 313 -25.00 -9.92 25.54
C ILE A 313 -24.41 -10.61 24.30
N ILE A 314 -23.71 -9.83 23.46
CA ILE A 314 -23.09 -10.31 22.22
C ILE A 314 -21.57 -10.15 22.34
N LYS A 315 -20.90 -11.28 22.59
CA LYS A 315 -19.44 -11.37 22.52
C LYS A 315 -18.98 -11.53 21.08
N VAL A 316 -18.28 -10.54 20.54
CA VAL A 316 -17.71 -10.60 19.20
C VAL A 316 -16.37 -11.32 19.26
N PRO A 317 -16.22 -12.49 18.60
CA PRO A 317 -15.00 -13.26 18.68
C PRO A 317 -13.89 -12.64 17.82
N PRO A 318 -12.63 -12.65 18.28
CA PRO A 318 -11.51 -12.07 17.55
C PRO A 318 -11.19 -12.84 16.27
N LEU A 319 -10.53 -12.19 15.32
CA LEU A 319 -10.26 -12.77 14.00
C LEU A 319 -9.39 -14.04 14.10
N ARG A 320 -8.46 -14.10 15.06
CA ARG A 320 -7.59 -15.28 15.29
C ARG A 320 -8.32 -16.59 15.62
N VAL A 321 -9.54 -16.54 16.15
CA VAL A 321 -10.33 -17.78 16.43
C VAL A 321 -11.22 -18.17 15.25
N ARG A 322 -11.36 -17.30 14.25
CA ARG A 322 -12.15 -17.52 13.03
C ARG A 322 -11.29 -17.37 11.77
N LYS A 323 -10.10 -17.99 11.80
CA LYS A 323 -9.14 -18.03 10.68
C LYS A 323 -9.73 -18.57 9.36
N ALA A 324 -10.71 -19.46 9.44
CA ALA A 324 -11.44 -19.98 8.28
C ALA A 324 -12.20 -18.88 7.49
N ASP A 325 -12.58 -17.78 8.15
CA ASP A 325 -13.31 -16.67 7.50
C ASP A 325 -12.37 -15.70 6.77
N ILE A 326 -11.04 -15.78 6.99
CA ILE A 326 -10.08 -14.81 6.44
C ILE A 326 -10.12 -14.79 4.93
N GLN A 327 -10.22 -15.94 4.26
CA GLN A 327 -10.27 -16.00 2.80
C GLN A 327 -11.45 -15.18 2.25
N ILE A 328 -12.66 -15.45 2.75
CA ILE A 328 -13.88 -14.78 2.30
C ILE A 328 -13.83 -13.28 2.63
N GLN A 329 -13.27 -12.91 3.79
CA GLN A 329 -13.09 -11.51 4.18
C GLN A 329 -12.13 -10.78 3.24
N VAL A 330 -11.00 -11.38 2.90
CA VAL A 330 -10.03 -10.81 1.96
C VAL A 330 -10.67 -10.67 0.57
N GLU A 331 -11.33 -11.70 0.06
CA GLU A 331 -12.02 -11.66 -1.24
C GLU A 331 -13.10 -10.56 -1.28
N TYR A 332 -13.83 -10.38 -0.18
CA TYR A 332 -14.81 -9.31 -0.01
C TYR A 332 -14.15 -7.94 -0.10
N TYR A 333 -13.12 -7.68 0.72
CA TYR A 333 -12.40 -6.40 0.70
C TYR A 333 -11.77 -6.13 -0.66
N THR A 334 -11.15 -7.14 -1.28
CA THR A 334 -10.60 -7.02 -2.63
C THR A 334 -11.66 -6.57 -3.63
N SER A 335 -12.83 -7.20 -3.63
CA SER A 335 -13.92 -6.86 -4.54
C SER A 335 -14.49 -5.45 -4.27
N LEU A 336 -14.55 -5.04 -3.00
CA LEU A 336 -15.02 -3.71 -2.60
C LEU A 336 -14.09 -2.61 -3.13
N TYR A 337 -12.78 -2.77 -2.91
CA TYR A 337 -11.79 -1.78 -3.28
C TYR A 337 -11.56 -1.71 -4.78
N THR A 338 -11.56 -2.85 -5.48
CA THR A 338 -11.36 -2.88 -6.93
C THR A 338 -12.50 -2.17 -7.67
N ARG A 339 -13.75 -2.41 -7.23
CA ARG A 339 -14.94 -1.69 -7.74
C ARG A 339 -14.88 -0.20 -7.48
N SER A 340 -14.53 0.21 -6.25
CA SER A 340 -14.47 1.64 -5.90
C SER A 340 -13.43 2.44 -6.68
N ARG A 341 -12.41 1.76 -7.23
CA ARG A 341 -11.28 2.38 -7.94
C ARG A 341 -11.26 2.10 -9.45
N GLY A 342 -12.17 1.28 -9.96
CA GLY A 342 -12.19 0.89 -11.38
C GLY A 342 -10.98 0.06 -11.82
N VAL A 343 -10.38 -0.74 -10.93
CA VAL A 343 -9.23 -1.61 -11.24
C VAL A 343 -9.66 -3.08 -11.37
N PRO A 344 -8.98 -3.91 -12.20
CA PRO A 344 -9.29 -5.33 -12.29
C PRO A 344 -9.09 -6.03 -10.95
N LYS A 345 -9.92 -7.05 -10.66
CA LYS A 345 -9.84 -7.81 -9.40
C LYS A 345 -8.62 -8.75 -9.43
N PRO A 346 -7.62 -8.55 -8.56
CA PRO A 346 -6.48 -9.45 -8.50
C PRO A 346 -6.86 -10.76 -7.79
N HIS A 347 -6.21 -11.85 -8.21
CA HIS A 347 -6.22 -13.14 -7.54
C HIS A 347 -5.25 -13.13 -6.36
N ILE A 348 -5.52 -13.88 -5.29
CA ILE A 348 -4.63 -13.95 -4.12
C ILE A 348 -3.94 -15.31 -4.18
N THR A 349 -2.61 -15.31 -4.13
CA THR A 349 -1.85 -16.56 -4.18
C THR A 349 -2.13 -17.44 -2.96
N PRO A 350 -2.12 -18.79 -3.10
CA PRO A 350 -2.32 -19.71 -1.98
C PRO A 350 -1.31 -19.53 -0.83
N GLU A 351 -0.08 -19.11 -1.15
CA GLU A 351 0.99 -18.79 -0.20
C GLU A 351 0.61 -17.58 0.65
N ALA A 352 0.18 -16.49 0.00
CA ALA A 352 -0.29 -15.29 0.68
C ALA A 352 -1.46 -15.59 1.61
N LEU A 353 -2.43 -16.41 1.16
CA LEU A 353 -3.58 -16.78 1.96
C LEU A 353 -3.18 -17.62 3.18
N ARG A 354 -2.30 -18.61 3.02
CA ARG A 354 -1.76 -19.41 4.14
C ARG A 354 -1.05 -18.53 5.16
N ARG A 355 -0.26 -17.55 4.71
CA ARG A 355 0.42 -16.63 5.61
C ARG A 355 -0.55 -15.71 6.33
N LEU A 356 -1.56 -15.15 5.65
CA LEU A 356 -2.64 -14.39 6.27
C LEU A 356 -3.34 -15.23 7.35
N GLN A 357 -3.69 -16.48 7.07
CA GLN A 357 -4.31 -17.38 8.05
C GLN A 357 -3.40 -17.70 9.24
N SER A 358 -2.07 -17.73 9.05
CA SER A 358 -1.12 -17.96 10.13
C SER A 358 -1.01 -16.80 11.12
N TYR A 359 -1.31 -15.57 10.69
CA TYR A 359 -1.17 -14.36 11.50
C TYR A 359 -2.38 -14.13 12.43
N ASP A 360 -2.14 -13.52 13.59
CA ASP A 360 -3.15 -13.41 14.66
C ASP A 360 -4.00 -12.13 14.61
N PHE A 361 -3.62 -11.15 13.80
CA PHE A 361 -4.35 -9.87 13.61
C PHE A 361 -4.75 -9.18 14.92
N PRO A 362 -3.80 -8.59 15.68
CA PRO A 362 -4.11 -7.83 16.89
C PRO A 362 -5.11 -6.68 16.66
N GLY A 363 -5.17 -6.11 15.45
CA GLY A 363 -6.16 -5.09 15.05
C GLY A 363 -7.40 -5.66 14.33
N ASN A 364 -7.59 -6.98 14.33
CA ASN A 364 -8.74 -7.71 13.80
C ASN A 364 -9.14 -7.30 12.36
N LEU A 365 -10.42 -7.02 12.11
CA LEU A 365 -10.95 -6.70 10.77
C LEU A 365 -10.42 -5.35 10.27
N LYS A 366 -10.18 -4.39 11.16
CA LYS A 366 -9.60 -3.09 10.81
C LYS A 366 -8.18 -3.24 10.25
N GLU A 367 -7.36 -4.06 10.89
CA GLU A 367 -6.01 -4.39 10.39
C GLU A 367 -6.07 -5.14 9.07
N LEU A 368 -6.90 -6.20 8.98
CA LEU A 368 -7.06 -6.97 7.74
C LEU A 368 -7.50 -6.08 6.57
N LYS A 369 -8.51 -5.23 6.78
CA LYS A 369 -9.03 -4.29 5.79
C LYS A 369 -7.93 -3.35 5.28
N ASN A 370 -7.21 -2.70 6.18
CA ASN A 370 -6.10 -1.79 5.84
C ASN A 370 -5.00 -2.51 5.06
N LEU A 371 -4.74 -3.77 5.42
CA LEU A 371 -3.70 -4.57 4.81
C LEU A 371 -4.06 -4.98 3.38
N VAL A 372 -5.30 -5.42 3.15
CA VAL A 372 -5.83 -5.72 1.81
C VAL A 372 -5.88 -4.45 0.96
N GLU A 373 -6.33 -3.33 1.51
CA GLU A 373 -6.33 -2.05 0.81
C GLU A 373 -4.91 -1.66 0.37
N ARG A 374 -3.93 -1.77 1.27
CA ARG A 374 -2.52 -1.54 0.98
C ARG A 374 -1.99 -2.48 -0.11
N ALA A 375 -2.32 -3.76 -0.04
CA ALA A 375 -1.89 -4.75 -1.02
C ALA A 375 -2.41 -4.42 -2.43
N ILE A 376 -3.68 -4.02 -2.56
CA ILE A 376 -4.28 -3.62 -3.84
C ILE A 376 -3.63 -2.35 -4.39
N VAL A 377 -3.32 -1.38 -3.51
CA VAL A 377 -2.58 -0.17 -3.92
C VAL A 377 -1.18 -0.53 -4.42
N GLN A 378 -0.48 -1.44 -3.72
CA GLN A 378 0.88 -1.87 -4.07
C GLN A 378 0.95 -2.71 -5.35
N ALA A 379 -0.11 -3.45 -5.66
CA ALA A 379 -0.18 -4.31 -6.83
C ALA A 379 -0.25 -3.54 -8.16
N GLU A 380 -0.66 -2.26 -8.18
CA GLU A 380 -0.71 -1.40 -9.38
C GLU A 380 -1.34 -2.08 -10.62
N GLY A 381 -2.45 -2.80 -10.43
CA GLY A 381 -3.16 -3.51 -11.51
C GLY A 381 -2.53 -4.85 -11.91
N ALA A 382 -1.60 -5.39 -11.12
CA ALA A 382 -1.17 -6.78 -11.24
C ALA A 382 -2.37 -7.72 -11.03
N ASN A 383 -2.38 -8.84 -11.75
CA ASN A 383 -3.43 -9.84 -11.64
C ASN A 383 -3.32 -10.66 -10.35
N GLU A 384 -2.23 -10.56 -9.59
CA GLU A 384 -1.98 -11.39 -8.41
C GLU A 384 -1.47 -10.60 -7.20
N LEU A 385 -1.92 -11.02 -6.01
CA LEU A 385 -1.44 -10.56 -4.70
C LEU A 385 -0.62 -11.68 -4.04
N THR A 386 0.70 -11.48 -3.97
CA THR A 386 1.67 -12.43 -3.39
C THR A 386 1.94 -12.14 -1.91
N GLU A 387 2.52 -13.11 -1.18
CA GLU A 387 2.86 -12.96 0.24
C GLU A 387 3.71 -11.71 0.52
N GLU A 388 4.66 -11.42 -0.37
CA GLU A 388 5.59 -10.28 -0.30
C GLU A 388 4.89 -8.91 -0.36
N ILE A 389 3.68 -8.87 -0.94
CA ILE A 389 2.83 -7.68 -0.98
C ILE A 389 2.10 -7.50 0.36
N PHE A 390 1.61 -8.60 0.95
CA PHE A 390 0.91 -8.54 2.23
C PHE A 390 1.87 -8.26 3.41
N TRP A 391 3.04 -8.90 3.41
CA TRP A 391 3.98 -8.90 4.54
C TRP A 391 5.40 -8.47 4.15
N PRO A 392 5.96 -7.42 4.79
CA PRO A 392 7.38 -7.16 4.72
C PRO A 392 8.15 -8.21 5.55
N ALA A 393 9.25 -8.75 5.02
CA ALA A 393 10.10 -9.73 5.70
C ALA A 393 10.52 -9.23 7.10
N GLU A 394 10.27 -10.02 8.15
CA GLU A 394 10.59 -9.67 9.54
C GLU A 394 12.09 -9.34 9.74
N THR A 395 12.39 -8.17 10.28
CA THR A 395 13.76 -7.79 10.64
C THR A 395 14.19 -8.50 11.93
N LYS A 396 14.98 -9.58 11.81
CA LYS A 396 15.78 -10.07 12.94
C LYS A 396 16.69 -8.93 13.44
N LYS A 397 16.75 -8.76 14.78
CA LYS A 397 17.46 -7.70 15.52
C LYS A 397 18.69 -7.14 14.79
N LYS A 398 18.75 -5.81 14.63
CA LYS A 398 19.89 -5.00 14.14
C LYS A 398 21.16 -5.20 14.99
N ARG A 399 21.80 -6.36 14.97
CA ARG A 399 23.13 -6.55 15.56
C ARG A 399 24.19 -6.14 14.55
N PHE A 400 25.16 -5.32 14.98
CA PHE A 400 26.36 -4.92 14.23
C PHE A 400 26.10 -4.10 12.94
N ARG A 401 25.27 -3.06 12.99
CA ARG A 401 25.10 -2.11 11.87
C ARG A 401 25.28 -0.67 12.34
N VAL A 402 26.13 0.10 11.65
CA VAL A 402 26.37 1.53 11.93
C VAL A 402 25.94 2.36 10.72
N ASN A 403 24.99 3.29 10.90
CA ASN A 403 24.51 4.15 9.81
C ASN A 403 25.52 5.28 9.52
N LEU A 404 26.23 5.17 8.41
CA LEU A 404 27.24 6.13 7.96
C LEU A 404 26.66 7.50 7.60
N LEU A 405 25.38 7.57 7.20
CA LEU A 405 24.73 8.85 6.87
C LEU A 405 24.46 9.72 8.10
N ASN A 406 24.32 9.09 9.27
CA ASN A 406 24.16 9.80 10.54
C ASN A 406 25.52 10.23 11.10
N ALA A 407 26.54 9.38 10.93
CA ALA A 407 27.90 9.69 11.37
C ALA A 407 28.56 10.81 10.54
N TYR A 408 28.29 10.87 9.23
CA TYR A 408 28.89 11.84 8.31
C TYR A 408 27.82 12.60 7.49
N PRO A 409 27.34 13.76 7.97
CA PRO A 409 26.30 14.54 7.28
C PRO A 409 26.69 15.04 5.89
N ASN A 410 27.98 15.37 5.69
CA ASN A 410 28.50 15.80 4.39
C ASN A 410 28.43 14.68 3.34
N LEU A 411 28.66 13.43 3.74
CA LEU A 411 28.49 12.27 2.86
C LEU A 411 27.04 12.16 2.37
N ARG A 412 26.07 12.35 3.27
CA ARG A 412 24.65 12.37 2.90
C ARG A 412 24.33 13.49 1.91
N ARG A 413 24.91 14.68 2.08
CA ARG A 413 24.71 15.81 1.15
C ARG A 413 25.27 15.47 -0.24
N PHE A 414 26.48 14.90 -0.31
CA PHE A 414 27.09 14.47 -1.57
C PHE A 414 26.27 13.38 -2.27
N LEU A 415 25.90 12.30 -1.58
CA LEU A 415 25.14 11.18 -2.15
C LEU A 415 23.71 11.55 -2.57
N ARG A 416 23.15 12.64 -2.03
CA ARG A 416 21.85 13.19 -2.47
C ARG A 416 21.95 14.15 -3.65
N SER A 417 23.12 14.71 -3.92
CA SER A 417 23.32 15.68 -5.01
C SER A 417 23.23 15.03 -6.39
N ASP A 418 23.05 15.83 -7.44
CA ASP A 418 23.10 15.37 -8.83
C ASP A 418 24.49 14.92 -9.26
N TRP A 419 25.52 15.24 -8.46
CA TRP A 419 26.88 14.77 -8.69
C TRP A 419 26.96 13.24 -8.67
N TRP A 420 26.27 12.59 -7.72
CA TRP A 420 26.23 11.14 -7.61
C TRP A 420 24.90 10.54 -8.10
N PRO A 421 24.87 9.57 -9.02
CA PRO A 421 25.92 9.24 -9.99
C PRO A 421 25.75 10.02 -11.31
N ASP A 422 24.70 10.83 -11.47
CA ASP A 422 24.26 11.33 -12.78
C ASP A 422 25.29 12.23 -13.48
N ARG A 423 25.84 13.27 -12.81
CA ARG A 423 26.87 14.11 -13.45
C ARG A 423 28.17 13.35 -13.72
N ILE A 424 28.55 12.41 -12.86
CA ILE A 424 29.73 11.56 -13.12
C ILE A 424 29.47 10.73 -14.38
N ASN A 425 28.30 10.13 -14.51
CA ASN A 425 27.97 9.30 -15.66
C ASN A 425 27.89 10.07 -16.98
N TYR A 426 27.07 11.13 -17.01
CA TYR A 426 26.85 11.91 -18.23
C TYR A 426 28.04 12.83 -18.57
N GLY A 427 28.73 13.36 -17.57
CA GLY A 427 29.83 14.32 -17.77
C GLY A 427 31.20 13.66 -17.97
N PHE A 428 31.48 12.57 -17.26
CA PHE A 428 32.81 11.94 -17.25
C PHE A 428 32.79 10.53 -17.87
N THR A 429 31.99 9.61 -17.33
CA THR A 429 32.03 8.19 -17.73
C THR A 429 31.73 7.98 -19.21
N ALA A 430 30.67 8.62 -19.74
CA ALA A 430 30.28 8.48 -21.15
C ALA A 430 31.41 8.94 -22.10
N THR A 431 31.99 10.11 -21.85
CA THR A 431 33.05 10.69 -22.68
C THR A 431 34.35 9.87 -22.59
N VAL A 432 34.79 9.53 -21.38
CA VAL A 432 36.03 8.78 -21.17
C VAL A 432 35.94 7.39 -21.79
N PHE A 433 34.79 6.73 -21.72
CA PHE A 433 34.61 5.41 -22.33
C PHE A 433 34.72 5.47 -23.87
N ALA A 434 34.17 6.50 -24.52
CA ALA A 434 34.35 6.70 -25.97
C ALA A 434 35.84 6.79 -26.34
N ILE A 435 36.60 7.56 -25.56
CA ILE A 435 38.04 7.76 -25.77
C ILE A 435 38.81 6.45 -25.55
N ILE A 436 38.48 5.70 -24.50
CA ILE A 436 39.05 4.37 -24.22
C ILE A 436 38.86 3.44 -25.41
N VAL A 437 37.64 3.33 -25.93
CA VAL A 437 37.34 2.47 -27.09
C VAL A 437 38.13 2.93 -28.32
N ALA A 438 38.17 4.24 -28.60
CA ALA A 438 38.92 4.78 -29.72
C ALA A 438 40.43 4.46 -29.64
N ILE A 439 41.04 4.57 -28.46
CA ILE A 439 42.46 4.24 -28.25
C ILE A 439 42.71 2.73 -28.45
N LEU A 440 41.78 1.85 -28.08
CA LEU A 440 41.95 0.41 -28.31
C LEU A 440 41.92 0.03 -29.80
N PHE A 441 41.13 0.75 -30.61
CA PHE A 441 41.10 0.51 -32.07
C PHE A 441 42.28 1.13 -32.81
N ILE A 442 42.65 2.36 -32.47
CA ILE A 442 43.63 3.15 -33.24
C ILE A 442 45.05 2.97 -32.68
N GLY A 443 45.18 2.76 -31.37
CA GLY A 443 46.46 2.65 -30.69
C GLY A 443 47.19 1.32 -30.95
N PRO A 444 48.40 1.15 -30.37
CA PRO A 444 49.16 -0.08 -30.46
C PRO A 444 48.33 -1.29 -30.02
N GLN A 445 48.52 -2.44 -30.68
CA GLN A 445 47.64 -3.59 -30.45
C GLN A 445 48.10 -4.51 -29.30
N THR A 446 49.28 -4.25 -28.72
CA THR A 446 49.88 -5.05 -27.65
C THR A 446 49.79 -4.36 -26.28
N ARG A 447 49.68 -5.16 -25.20
CA ARG A 447 49.48 -4.68 -23.82
C ARG A 447 50.62 -3.84 -23.27
N ASP A 448 51.84 -4.14 -23.66
CA ASP A 448 53.06 -3.44 -23.25
C ASP A 448 53.20 -2.03 -23.87
N ARG A 449 52.45 -1.74 -24.93
CA ARG A 449 52.50 -0.46 -25.65
C ARG A 449 51.19 0.31 -25.66
N ASN A 450 50.09 -0.30 -25.22
CA ASN A 450 48.78 0.32 -25.15
C ASN A 450 48.36 0.57 -23.69
N PHE A 451 48.34 1.83 -23.31
CA PHE A 451 48.01 2.27 -21.96
C PHE A 451 46.60 1.86 -21.55
N VAL A 452 45.64 1.92 -22.47
CA VAL A 452 44.25 1.57 -22.15
C VAL A 452 44.10 0.07 -21.91
N LEU A 453 44.74 -0.74 -22.75
CA LEU A 453 44.75 -2.19 -22.57
C LEU A 453 45.47 -2.58 -21.27
N ASN A 454 46.62 -1.96 -20.98
CA ASN A 454 47.35 -2.16 -19.72
C ASN A 454 46.52 -1.73 -18.50
N LEU A 455 45.89 -0.54 -18.55
CA LEU A 455 45.05 -0.04 -17.46
C LEU A 455 43.88 -1.00 -17.19
N PHE A 456 43.23 -1.51 -18.23
CA PHE A 456 42.07 -2.38 -18.07
C PHE A 456 42.43 -3.78 -17.53
N TRP A 457 43.54 -4.37 -17.97
CA TRP A 457 43.89 -5.74 -17.54
C TRP A 457 44.81 -5.78 -16.32
N ALA A 458 45.79 -4.87 -16.21
CA ALA A 458 46.73 -4.85 -15.11
C ALA A 458 46.24 -4.05 -13.90
N TRP A 459 45.62 -2.88 -14.09
CA TRP A 459 45.24 -2.02 -12.96
C TRP A 459 43.82 -2.25 -12.47
N TRP A 460 42.88 -2.34 -13.41
CA TRP A 460 41.45 -2.32 -13.11
C TRP A 460 41.03 -3.50 -12.25
N TRP A 461 41.33 -4.73 -12.68
CA TRP A 461 40.93 -5.95 -11.99
C TRP A 461 41.40 -6.04 -10.54
N PRO A 462 42.69 -5.89 -10.21
CA PRO A 462 43.13 -5.97 -8.81
C PRO A 462 42.54 -4.84 -7.96
N PHE A 463 42.38 -3.64 -8.51
CA PHE A 463 41.75 -2.53 -7.81
C PHE A 463 40.29 -2.82 -7.43
N PHE A 464 39.47 -3.29 -8.38
CA PHE A 464 38.06 -3.58 -8.12
C PHE A 464 37.86 -4.82 -7.24
N LEU A 465 38.65 -5.88 -7.46
CA LEU A 465 38.62 -7.08 -6.62
C LEU A 465 38.94 -6.76 -5.15
N PHE A 466 39.91 -5.87 -4.91
CA PHE A 466 40.20 -5.36 -3.57
C PHE A 466 39.07 -4.50 -2.99
N LEU A 467 38.39 -3.69 -3.82
CA LEU A 467 37.37 -2.74 -3.36
C LEU A 467 36.00 -3.40 -3.07
N PHE A 468 35.68 -4.54 -3.68
CA PHE A 468 34.38 -5.21 -3.53
C PHE A 468 33.98 -5.52 -2.07
N PRO A 469 34.86 -6.08 -1.21
CA PRO A 469 34.55 -6.28 0.21
C PRO A 469 34.17 -5.01 0.96
N PHE A 470 34.57 -3.83 0.46
CA PHE A 470 34.29 -2.57 1.13
C PHE A 470 33.04 -1.91 0.57
N LEU A 471 32.98 -1.70 -0.75
CA LEU A 471 31.95 -0.87 -1.39
C LEU A 471 30.90 -1.64 -2.18
N GLY A 472 30.98 -2.97 -2.22
CA GLY A 472 30.02 -3.82 -2.93
C GLY A 472 29.90 -3.43 -4.40
N ARG A 473 28.66 -3.30 -4.91
CA ARG A 473 28.39 -3.12 -6.34
C ARG A 473 28.46 -1.67 -6.83
N VAL A 474 29.21 -0.80 -6.15
CA VAL A 474 29.26 0.65 -6.42
C VAL A 474 29.65 0.98 -7.86
N TRP A 475 30.54 0.20 -8.48
CA TRP A 475 30.93 0.36 -9.88
C TRP A 475 29.74 0.34 -10.85
N CYS A 476 28.72 -0.46 -10.55
CA CYS A 476 27.52 -0.53 -11.40
C CYS A 476 26.66 0.75 -11.36
N SER A 477 26.89 1.65 -10.39
CA SER A 477 26.30 3.00 -10.43
C SER A 477 26.96 3.91 -11.46
N VAL A 478 28.27 3.71 -11.71
CA VAL A 478 29.11 4.52 -12.61
C VAL A 478 29.54 3.78 -13.88
N CYS A 479 28.78 2.75 -14.26
CA CYS A 479 29.14 1.83 -15.34
C CYS A 479 28.98 2.45 -16.74
N PRO A 480 30.01 2.39 -17.60
CA PRO A 480 29.95 2.95 -18.96
C PRO A 480 28.90 2.26 -19.83
N PHE A 481 28.73 0.95 -19.72
CA PHE A 481 27.78 0.21 -20.57
C PHE A 481 26.34 0.70 -20.39
N MET A 482 25.97 1.00 -19.14
CA MET A 482 24.60 1.37 -18.82
C MET A 482 24.30 2.84 -19.11
N ILE A 483 25.28 3.74 -19.04
CA ILE A 483 25.06 5.14 -19.43
C ILE A 483 24.77 5.26 -20.93
N TYR A 484 25.46 4.50 -21.77
CA TYR A 484 25.11 4.40 -23.20
C TYR A 484 23.71 3.83 -23.39
N GLY A 485 23.33 2.80 -22.62
CA GLY A 485 21.95 2.29 -22.62
C GLY A 485 20.90 3.35 -22.26
N GLU A 486 21.14 4.17 -21.24
CA GLU A 486 20.23 5.26 -20.85
C GLU A 486 20.18 6.39 -21.88
N ILE A 487 21.31 6.75 -22.49
CA ILE A 487 21.38 7.70 -23.60
C ILE A 487 20.56 7.16 -24.79
N THR A 488 20.76 5.90 -25.17
CA THR A 488 20.00 5.24 -26.23
C THR A 488 18.51 5.19 -25.91
N GLN A 489 18.12 4.91 -24.67
CA GLN A 489 16.72 4.89 -24.26
C GLN A 489 16.08 6.27 -24.38
N LYS A 490 16.75 7.33 -23.90
CA LYS A 490 16.28 8.72 -24.03
C LYS A 490 16.17 9.13 -25.50
N LEU A 491 17.20 8.84 -26.30
CA LEU A 491 17.24 9.16 -27.72
C LEU A 491 16.16 8.39 -28.50
N SER A 492 15.99 7.10 -28.21
CA SER A 492 14.99 6.25 -28.86
C SER A 492 13.57 6.72 -28.56
N LEU A 493 13.28 7.18 -27.34
CA LEU A 493 11.96 7.70 -26.97
C LEU A 493 11.71 9.10 -27.54
N TRP A 494 12.78 9.89 -27.70
CA TRP A 494 12.71 11.20 -28.35
C TRP A 494 12.46 11.07 -29.86
N LEU A 495 13.14 10.15 -30.54
CA LEU A 495 12.94 9.87 -31.97
C LEU A 495 11.64 9.12 -32.26
N TRP A 496 11.26 8.17 -31.41
CA TRP A 496 10.05 7.34 -31.55
C TRP A 496 9.28 7.27 -30.22
N PRO A 497 8.31 8.17 -29.99
CA PRO A 497 7.48 8.16 -28.78
C PRO A 497 6.68 6.85 -28.67
N ARG A 498 7.09 5.97 -27.75
CA ARG A 498 6.46 4.66 -27.51
C ARG A 498 6.53 4.28 -26.05
N LYS A 499 5.65 3.37 -25.63
CA LYS A 499 5.72 2.76 -24.30
C LYS A 499 6.69 1.57 -24.33
N LEU A 500 7.72 1.59 -23.50
CA LEU A 500 8.68 0.48 -23.39
C LEU A 500 8.03 -0.76 -22.75
N LYS A 501 8.56 -1.94 -23.06
CA LYS A 501 8.08 -3.20 -22.48
C LYS A 501 8.44 -3.27 -20.99
N ARG A 502 7.50 -3.77 -20.19
CA ARG A 502 7.77 -4.15 -18.79
C ARG A 502 8.66 -5.39 -18.75
N TRP A 503 9.32 -5.62 -17.62
CA TRP A 503 10.20 -6.77 -17.43
C TRP A 503 9.39 -8.08 -17.41
N PRO A 504 9.75 -9.11 -18.20
CA PRO A 504 9.19 -10.44 -18.07
C PRO A 504 9.81 -11.14 -16.85
N ARG A 505 9.39 -10.74 -15.64
CA ARG A 505 10.09 -11.10 -14.39
C ARG A 505 10.23 -12.60 -14.15
N GLU A 506 9.17 -13.37 -14.33
CA GLU A 506 9.18 -14.83 -14.12
C GLU A 506 10.24 -15.52 -14.99
N GLN A 507 10.22 -15.23 -16.29
CA GLN A 507 11.17 -15.79 -17.26
C GLN A 507 12.59 -15.29 -16.99
N ALA A 508 12.75 -13.99 -16.68
CA ALA A 508 14.05 -13.39 -16.41
C ALA A 508 14.69 -13.89 -15.10
N GLU A 509 13.89 -14.20 -14.07
CA GLU A 509 14.37 -14.78 -12.82
C GLU A 509 14.74 -16.25 -12.96
N GLN A 510 14.01 -16.99 -13.79
CA GLN A 510 14.31 -18.39 -14.08
C GLN A 510 15.56 -18.55 -14.97
N TRP A 511 15.67 -17.78 -16.04
CA TRP A 511 16.68 -17.98 -17.09
C TRP A 511 17.83 -16.97 -17.07
N GLY A 512 17.62 -15.75 -16.55
CA GLY A 512 18.64 -14.69 -16.59
C GLY A 512 19.94 -15.09 -15.91
N GLY A 513 19.86 -15.82 -14.80
CA GLY A 513 21.01 -16.41 -14.13
C GLY A 513 21.86 -17.33 -15.00
N TRP A 514 21.21 -18.26 -15.70
CA TRP A 514 21.86 -19.19 -16.62
C TRP A 514 22.38 -18.52 -17.88
N PHE A 515 21.69 -17.49 -18.35
CA PHE A 515 22.17 -16.65 -19.45
C PHE A 515 23.46 -15.92 -19.06
N MET A 516 23.51 -15.32 -17.87
CA MET A 516 24.73 -14.68 -17.35
C MET A 516 25.87 -15.69 -17.23
N PHE A 517 25.61 -16.88 -16.71
CA PHE A 517 26.60 -17.97 -16.66
C PHE A 517 27.13 -18.31 -18.06
N GLY A 518 26.26 -18.56 -19.04
CA GLY A 518 26.67 -18.91 -20.40
C GLY A 518 27.49 -17.81 -21.07
N LEU A 519 27.06 -16.54 -20.95
CA LEU A 519 27.80 -15.41 -21.50
C LEU A 519 29.17 -15.23 -20.82
N PHE A 520 29.26 -15.45 -19.51
CA PHE A 520 30.54 -15.38 -18.79
C PHE A 520 31.48 -16.51 -19.22
N THR A 521 30.97 -17.73 -19.40
CA THR A 521 31.75 -18.86 -19.94
C THR A 521 32.28 -18.56 -21.34
N LEU A 522 31.46 -17.99 -22.22
CA LEU A 522 31.90 -17.59 -23.56
C LEU A 522 33.00 -16.51 -23.51
N ILE A 523 32.91 -15.56 -22.57
CA ILE A 523 33.95 -14.55 -22.38
C ILE A 523 35.26 -15.20 -21.94
N PHE A 524 35.24 -16.13 -20.98
CA PHE A 524 36.44 -16.86 -20.54
C PHE A 524 37.07 -17.69 -21.66
N LEU A 525 36.26 -18.38 -22.46
CA LEU A 525 36.78 -19.14 -23.61
C LEU A 525 37.37 -18.20 -24.66
N TRP A 526 36.74 -17.05 -24.93
CA TRP A 526 37.31 -16.05 -25.83
C TRP A 526 38.62 -15.49 -25.28
N GLU A 527 38.66 -15.20 -23.97
CA GLU A 527 39.83 -14.68 -23.30
C GLU A 527 41.06 -15.59 -23.47
N GLU A 528 40.87 -16.88 -23.20
CA GLU A 528 41.92 -17.89 -23.26
C GLU A 528 42.32 -18.26 -24.70
N LEU A 529 41.35 -18.57 -25.57
CA LEU A 529 41.62 -19.13 -26.90
C LEU A 529 42.15 -18.10 -27.92
N TRP A 530 41.91 -16.80 -27.70
CA TRP A 530 42.39 -15.73 -28.60
C TRP A 530 43.29 -14.71 -27.91
N HIS A 531 43.78 -14.99 -26.71
CA HIS A 531 44.64 -14.09 -25.93
C HIS A 531 44.09 -12.66 -25.86
N LEU A 532 42.82 -12.55 -25.48
CA LEU A 532 42.08 -11.28 -25.46
C LEU A 532 42.79 -10.20 -24.62
N GLU A 533 43.42 -10.61 -23.52
CA GLU A 533 44.17 -9.74 -22.61
C GLU A 533 45.36 -9.01 -23.26
N ASN A 534 45.88 -9.55 -24.37
CA ASN A 534 47.06 -9.03 -25.06
C ASN A 534 46.73 -8.38 -26.41
N THR A 535 45.45 -8.37 -26.83
CA THR A 535 45.02 -7.85 -28.13
C THR A 535 44.00 -6.72 -27.98
N ALA A 536 44.39 -5.48 -28.33
CA ALA A 536 43.59 -4.28 -28.08
C ALA A 536 42.25 -4.26 -28.85
N TYR A 537 42.27 -4.58 -30.15
CA TYR A 537 41.06 -4.63 -31.00
C TYR A 537 40.04 -5.65 -30.50
N LEU A 538 40.48 -6.85 -30.10
CA LEU A 538 39.56 -7.88 -29.57
C LEU A 538 38.93 -7.43 -28.25
N SER A 539 39.73 -6.81 -27.36
CA SER A 539 39.22 -6.20 -26.13
C SER A 539 38.19 -5.09 -26.43
N ALA A 540 38.44 -4.25 -27.45
CA ALA A 540 37.48 -3.23 -27.89
C ALA A 540 36.17 -3.83 -28.40
N CYS A 541 36.24 -4.89 -29.19
CA CYS A 541 35.08 -5.65 -29.68
C CYS A 541 34.25 -6.22 -28.53
N LEU A 542 34.89 -6.78 -27.50
CA LEU A 542 34.17 -7.25 -26.31
C LEU A 542 33.42 -6.11 -25.60
N LEU A 543 34.09 -4.98 -25.36
CA LEU A 543 33.47 -3.80 -24.72
C LEU A 543 32.28 -3.28 -25.54
N LEU A 544 32.42 -3.21 -26.86
CA LEU A 544 31.34 -2.79 -27.76
C LEU A 544 30.19 -3.81 -27.78
N LEU A 545 30.45 -5.11 -27.75
CA LEU A 545 29.41 -6.14 -27.72
C LEU A 545 28.58 -6.05 -26.44
N ILE A 546 29.23 -5.89 -25.28
CA ILE A 546 28.53 -5.70 -24.00
C ILE A 546 27.74 -4.38 -24.00
N THR A 547 28.31 -3.31 -24.56
CA THR A 547 27.63 -2.01 -24.70
C THR A 547 26.41 -2.11 -25.61
N ALA A 548 26.54 -2.79 -26.75
CA ALA A 548 25.45 -3.04 -27.68
C ALA A 548 24.32 -3.83 -27.02
N GLY A 549 24.64 -4.87 -26.25
CA GLY A 549 23.67 -5.59 -25.42
C GLY A 549 22.91 -4.65 -24.48
N ALA A 550 23.63 -3.81 -23.73
CA ALA A 550 23.00 -2.82 -22.85
C ALA A 550 22.10 -1.84 -23.62
N MET A 551 22.54 -1.32 -24.77
CA MET A 551 21.78 -0.40 -25.62
C MET A 551 20.51 -1.04 -26.20
N ILE A 552 20.62 -2.25 -26.76
CA ILE A 552 19.49 -2.99 -27.35
C ILE A 552 18.41 -3.22 -26.29
N PHE A 553 18.78 -3.76 -25.13
CA PHE A 553 17.79 -4.04 -24.08
C PHE A 553 17.22 -2.77 -23.44
N SER A 554 17.97 -1.66 -23.39
CA SER A 554 17.46 -0.36 -22.91
C SER A 554 16.52 0.31 -23.90
N ALA A 555 16.66 0.02 -25.20
CA ALA A 555 15.73 0.48 -26.23
C ALA A 555 14.40 -0.30 -26.22
N LEU A 556 14.41 -1.54 -25.70
CA LEU A 556 13.26 -2.46 -25.68
C LEU A 556 12.48 -2.43 -24.36
N PHE A 557 13.18 -2.42 -23.23
CA PHE A 557 12.60 -2.55 -21.90
C PHE A 557 12.77 -1.27 -21.09
N GLU A 558 11.83 -1.02 -20.18
CA GLU A 558 11.95 0.08 -19.22
C GLU A 558 13.08 -0.17 -18.20
N ARG A 559 13.69 0.90 -17.67
CA ARG A 559 14.76 0.84 -16.64
C ARG A 559 15.95 -0.07 -17.02
N ARG A 560 16.79 -0.44 -16.04
CA ARG A 560 18.06 -1.16 -16.27
C ARG A 560 17.89 -2.69 -16.26
N PHE A 561 17.12 -3.24 -17.21
CA PHE A 561 16.87 -4.70 -17.33
C PHE A 561 18.17 -5.51 -17.48
N TRP A 562 19.05 -5.08 -18.39
CA TRP A 562 20.34 -5.70 -18.68
C TRP A 562 21.19 -5.88 -17.41
N CYS A 563 21.26 -4.85 -16.57
CA CYS A 563 22.09 -4.86 -15.36
C CYS A 563 21.65 -5.90 -14.31
N ARG A 564 20.37 -6.28 -14.28
CA ARG A 564 19.84 -7.22 -13.29
C ARG A 564 19.90 -8.68 -13.77
N TYR A 565 19.60 -8.92 -15.04
CA TYR A 565 19.34 -10.28 -15.53
C TYR A 565 20.28 -10.80 -16.60
N LEU A 566 21.06 -9.95 -17.27
CA LEU A 566 21.83 -10.36 -18.47
C LEU A 566 23.31 -10.00 -18.42
N CYS A 567 23.69 -8.97 -17.66
CA CYS A 567 25.07 -8.50 -17.61
C CYS A 567 25.98 -9.50 -16.88
N PRO A 568 26.98 -10.10 -17.56
CA PRO A 568 27.84 -11.14 -16.97
C PRO A 568 28.71 -10.55 -15.85
N ILE A 569 29.36 -9.41 -16.11
CA ILE A 569 30.12 -8.64 -15.11
C ILE A 569 29.20 -8.19 -13.97
N GLY A 570 27.93 -7.87 -14.28
CA GLY A 570 26.93 -7.53 -13.29
C GLY A 570 26.61 -8.69 -12.34
N GLY A 571 26.49 -9.91 -12.87
CA GLY A 571 26.30 -11.13 -12.10
C GLY A 571 27.46 -11.41 -11.14
N MET A 572 28.70 -11.35 -11.65
CA MET A 572 29.91 -11.47 -10.84
C MET A 572 29.99 -10.39 -9.74
N ASN A 573 29.78 -9.12 -10.10
CA ASN A 573 29.81 -8.03 -9.12
C ASN A 573 28.71 -8.17 -8.08
N GLY A 574 27.52 -8.64 -8.47
CA GLY A 574 26.42 -8.95 -7.55
C GLY A 574 26.76 -10.08 -6.58
N LEU A 575 27.50 -11.10 -7.04
CA LEU A 575 27.97 -12.20 -6.20
C LEU A 575 28.99 -11.69 -5.17
N PHE A 576 30.05 -10.99 -5.58
CA PHE A 576 31.04 -10.42 -4.66
C PHE A 576 30.46 -9.37 -3.71
N ALA A 577 29.46 -8.61 -4.15
CA ALA A 577 28.78 -7.63 -3.30
C ALA A 577 28.14 -8.26 -2.05
N LYS A 578 27.86 -9.57 -2.02
CA LYS A 578 27.36 -10.24 -0.81
C LYS A 578 28.37 -10.25 0.33
N LEU A 579 29.68 -10.20 0.04
CA LEU A 579 30.74 -10.08 1.03
C LEU A 579 30.92 -8.64 1.58
N SER A 580 30.29 -7.64 0.95
CA SER A 580 30.57 -6.23 1.24
C SER A 580 30.18 -5.78 2.66
N MET A 581 31.01 -4.91 3.22
CA MET A 581 30.84 -4.27 4.52
C MET A 581 29.88 -3.08 4.48
N THR A 582 29.61 -2.49 3.32
CA THR A 582 28.59 -1.44 3.19
C THR A 582 27.29 -1.98 2.61
N GLU A 583 26.15 -1.56 3.12
CA GLU A 583 24.82 -1.90 2.58
C GLU A 583 23.92 -0.65 2.52
N LEU A 584 22.92 -0.69 1.64
CA LEU A 584 21.85 0.30 1.59
C LEU A 584 20.53 -0.37 1.94
N ARG A 585 19.90 0.02 3.04
CA ARG A 585 18.63 -0.57 3.54
C ARG A 585 17.68 0.53 3.99
N ALA A 586 16.39 0.23 4.06
CA ALA A 586 15.42 1.17 4.64
C ALA A 586 14.86 0.64 5.96
N GLN A 587 14.54 1.56 6.88
CA GLN A 587 13.88 1.23 8.12
C GLN A 587 12.43 0.79 7.82
N GLN A 588 12.19 -0.51 7.89
CA GLN A 588 10.89 -1.12 7.62
C GLN A 588 9.78 -0.48 8.46
N GLY A 589 10.01 -0.22 9.75
CA GLY A 589 9.02 0.43 10.62
C GLY A 589 8.57 1.80 10.12
N ILE A 590 9.50 2.67 9.69
CA ILE A 590 9.15 3.99 9.11
C ILE A 590 8.47 3.80 7.76
N CYS A 591 8.96 2.87 6.93
CA CYS A 591 8.34 2.56 5.64
C CYS A 591 6.90 2.05 5.80
N SER A 592 6.62 1.19 6.77
CA SER A 592 5.29 0.62 6.97
C SER A 592 4.34 1.56 7.71
N ALA A 593 4.85 2.38 8.63
CA ALA A 593 4.02 3.25 9.47
C ALA A 593 3.75 4.62 8.83
N SER A 594 4.72 5.18 8.10
CA SER A 594 4.67 6.59 7.68
C SER A 594 4.67 6.77 6.15
N CYS A 595 5.18 5.81 5.38
CA CYS A 595 5.33 5.98 3.93
C CYS A 595 4.04 5.64 3.17
N THR A 596 3.52 6.62 2.42
CA THR A 596 2.36 6.45 1.52
C THR A 596 2.73 6.54 0.03
N THR A 597 3.94 7.01 -0.30
CA THR A 597 4.30 7.32 -1.70
C THR A 597 5.10 6.25 -2.41
N TYR A 598 5.99 5.53 -1.72
CA TYR A 598 6.87 4.51 -2.31
C TYR A 598 7.72 5.01 -3.50
N GLN A 599 8.01 6.32 -3.56
CA GLN A 599 8.77 6.97 -4.64
C GLN A 599 10.17 6.37 -4.82
N CYS A 600 10.77 5.85 -3.75
CA CYS A 600 12.06 5.14 -3.82
C CYS A 600 12.07 3.92 -4.75
N TYR A 601 10.91 3.28 -4.98
CA TYR A 601 10.76 2.18 -5.92
C TYR A 601 10.12 2.65 -7.23
N LYS A 602 8.99 3.37 -7.17
CA LYS A 602 8.19 3.68 -8.37
C LYS A 602 8.62 4.96 -9.10
N GLY A 603 9.25 5.90 -8.40
CA GLY A 603 9.49 7.26 -8.88
C GLY A 603 8.33 8.20 -8.59
N GLY A 604 8.50 9.49 -8.86
CA GLY A 604 7.45 10.50 -8.71
C GLY A 604 7.99 11.88 -8.31
N PRO A 605 7.09 12.87 -8.19
CA PRO A 605 7.44 14.26 -7.93
C PRO A 605 8.01 14.45 -6.51
N GLN A 606 8.69 15.58 -6.28
CA GLN A 606 9.23 15.93 -4.98
C GLN A 606 8.14 15.90 -3.89
N LYS A 607 8.41 15.24 -2.75
CA LYS A 607 7.49 15.22 -1.61
C LYS A 607 8.27 15.18 -0.30
N GLY A 608 7.93 16.06 0.65
CA GLY A 608 8.69 16.19 1.89
C GLY A 608 10.16 16.48 1.59
N GLU A 609 11.07 15.68 2.15
CA GLU A 609 12.49 15.77 1.81
C GLU A 609 12.92 14.98 0.57
N GLY A 610 12.04 14.14 0.02
CA GLY A 610 12.34 13.33 -1.15
C GLY A 610 12.36 14.17 -2.41
N LEU A 611 13.43 14.07 -3.20
CA LEU A 611 13.59 14.71 -4.50
C LEU A 611 12.77 14.01 -5.58
N GLU A 612 12.52 14.70 -6.69
CA GLU A 612 11.94 14.09 -7.88
C GLU A 612 12.88 13.02 -8.45
N THR A 613 12.37 11.82 -8.71
CA THR A 613 13.17 10.72 -9.25
C THR A 613 12.33 9.77 -10.12
N ASN A 614 13.00 8.99 -10.96
CA ASN A 614 12.38 7.90 -11.74
C ASN A 614 12.25 6.57 -10.94
N GLY A 615 12.51 6.60 -9.63
CA GLY A 615 12.51 5.42 -8.77
C GLY A 615 13.74 4.52 -8.97
N CYS A 616 13.79 3.38 -8.28
CA CYS A 616 14.94 2.48 -8.34
C CYS A 616 15.16 1.94 -9.78
N PRO A 617 16.35 2.14 -10.38
CA PRO A 617 16.59 1.73 -11.75
C PRO A 617 16.63 0.21 -11.95
N LEU A 618 16.69 -0.58 -10.86
CA LEU A 618 16.67 -2.05 -10.88
C LEU A 618 15.37 -2.67 -10.35
N TYR A 619 14.32 -1.88 -10.15
CA TYR A 619 13.07 -2.35 -9.54
C TYR A 619 13.31 -3.06 -8.20
N SER A 620 14.08 -2.43 -7.32
CA SER A 620 14.34 -2.94 -5.98
C SER A 620 13.87 -1.94 -4.94
N HIS A 621 13.12 -2.40 -3.94
CA HIS A 621 12.71 -1.56 -2.83
C HIS A 621 13.72 -1.71 -1.68
N PRO A 622 14.30 -0.64 -1.12
CA PRO A 622 15.38 -0.73 -0.13
C PRO A 622 14.98 -1.45 1.18
N ALA A 623 13.68 -1.52 1.49
CA ALA A 623 13.17 -2.25 2.65
C ALA A 623 12.99 -3.77 2.42
N GLN A 624 13.05 -4.21 1.16
CA GLN A 624 12.85 -5.61 0.73
C GLN A 624 14.16 -6.28 0.27
N LEU A 625 15.29 -5.55 0.28
CA LEU A 625 16.59 -6.13 -0.09
C LEU A 625 17.04 -7.15 0.96
N GLU A 626 17.14 -8.41 0.55
CA GLU A 626 17.66 -9.53 1.37
C GLU A 626 19.18 -9.52 1.46
N ASP A 627 19.81 -9.19 0.32
CA ASP A 627 21.25 -9.03 0.20
C ASP A 627 21.67 -7.90 -0.77
N ASN A 628 22.98 -7.71 -0.94
CA ASN A 628 23.54 -6.64 -1.77
C ASN A 628 23.63 -6.95 -3.27
N ARG A 629 23.14 -8.11 -3.73
CA ARG A 629 23.24 -8.52 -5.14
C ARG A 629 22.58 -7.52 -6.08
N ASP A 630 21.33 -7.16 -5.78
CA ASP A 630 20.47 -6.37 -6.68
C ASP A 630 20.56 -4.85 -6.41
N CYS A 631 21.38 -4.42 -5.44
CA CYS A 631 21.60 -3.00 -5.16
C CYS A 631 22.88 -2.50 -5.85
N VAL A 632 22.76 -1.58 -6.81
CA VAL A 632 23.91 -0.94 -7.49
C VAL A 632 24.40 0.35 -6.83
N LEU A 633 23.90 0.69 -5.64
CA LEU A 633 24.34 1.86 -4.86
C LEU A 633 24.24 3.21 -5.61
N CYS A 634 23.26 3.34 -6.52
CA CYS A 634 22.93 4.59 -7.22
C CYS A 634 22.32 5.67 -6.30
N MET A 635 21.96 5.33 -5.06
CA MET A 635 21.34 6.23 -4.08
C MET A 635 20.00 6.87 -4.49
N THR A 636 19.38 6.47 -5.60
CA THR A 636 18.07 7.00 -6.03
C THR A 636 16.99 6.83 -4.95
N CYS A 637 17.00 5.70 -4.24
CA CYS A 637 16.07 5.48 -3.14
C CYS A 637 16.33 6.41 -1.94
N LEU A 638 17.59 6.77 -1.67
CA LEU A 638 17.97 7.77 -0.65
C LEU A 638 17.50 9.17 -1.08
N LYS A 639 17.65 9.52 -2.36
CA LYS A 639 17.17 10.79 -2.93
C LYS A 639 15.64 10.90 -2.86
N ALA A 640 14.94 9.83 -3.17
CA ALA A 640 13.48 9.79 -3.30
C ALA A 640 12.71 9.67 -1.98
N CYS A 641 13.36 9.36 -0.85
CA CYS A 641 12.65 9.02 0.39
C CYS A 641 12.15 10.28 1.12
N PRO A 642 10.82 10.46 1.32
CA PRO A 642 10.27 11.62 2.02
C PRO A 642 10.47 11.60 3.55
N HIS A 643 10.75 10.42 4.13
CA HIS A 643 10.76 10.19 5.59
C HIS A 643 12.13 9.83 6.16
N ARG A 644 13.23 10.06 5.42
CA ARG A 644 14.61 9.71 5.84
C ARG A 644 14.80 8.24 6.26
N SER A 645 14.01 7.32 5.70
CA SER A 645 14.04 5.91 6.11
C SER A 645 15.25 5.14 5.56
N VAL A 646 15.84 5.59 4.44
CA VAL A 646 16.99 4.91 3.81
C VAL A 646 18.29 5.19 4.57
N GLU A 647 18.98 4.13 4.95
CA GLU A 647 20.23 4.10 5.69
C GLU A 647 21.35 3.51 4.81
N PHE A 648 22.55 4.08 4.90
CA PHE A 648 23.76 3.49 4.36
C PHE A 648 24.56 2.94 5.54
N ASN A 649 24.56 1.62 5.72
CA ASN A 649 25.10 0.98 6.92
C ASN A 649 26.45 0.33 6.67
N LEU A 650 27.34 0.43 7.65
CA LEU A 650 28.52 -0.41 7.80
C LEU A 650 28.16 -1.66 8.63
N ARG A 651 28.55 -2.85 8.17
CA ARG A 651 28.24 -4.16 8.75
C ARG A 651 29.44 -5.13 8.66
N PRO A 652 29.49 -6.20 9.46
CA PRO A 652 30.47 -7.28 9.27
C PRO A 652 30.38 -7.90 7.87
N PRO A 653 31.52 -8.24 7.24
CA PRO A 653 31.56 -8.79 5.89
C PRO A 653 30.79 -10.11 5.81
N GLY A 654 30.02 -10.29 4.73
CA GLY A 654 29.29 -11.52 4.45
C GLY A 654 28.10 -11.84 5.37
N ILE A 655 27.72 -10.96 6.31
CA ILE A 655 26.72 -11.26 7.36
C ILE A 655 25.39 -11.82 6.85
N GLU A 656 24.95 -11.38 5.68
CA GLU A 656 23.68 -11.81 5.10
C GLU A 656 23.67 -13.26 4.65
N LEU A 657 24.84 -13.81 4.26
CA LEU A 657 24.98 -15.18 3.76
C LEU A 657 24.53 -16.23 4.78
N TRP A 658 24.54 -15.91 6.07
CA TRP A 658 24.05 -16.81 7.13
C TRP A 658 22.85 -16.26 7.92
N THR A 659 22.31 -15.09 7.55
CA THR A 659 21.14 -14.50 8.25
C THR A 659 19.88 -14.38 7.40
N THR A 660 19.99 -13.81 6.19
CA THR A 660 18.85 -13.37 5.37
C THR A 660 18.92 -13.86 3.93
N HIS A 661 20.04 -14.40 3.49
CA HIS A 661 20.29 -14.79 2.12
C HIS A 661 19.39 -15.96 1.65
N VAL A 662 18.88 -15.84 0.42
CA VAL A 662 18.15 -16.89 -0.29
C VAL A 662 19.06 -17.52 -1.35
N PRO A 663 19.38 -18.83 -1.22
CA PRO A 663 20.32 -19.51 -2.11
C PRO A 663 19.72 -19.75 -3.50
N ARG A 664 20.50 -19.51 -4.55
CA ARG A 664 20.13 -19.76 -5.96
C ARG A 664 21.16 -20.66 -6.66
N THR A 665 20.71 -21.56 -7.52
CA THR A 665 21.55 -22.58 -8.18
C THR A 665 22.49 -21.98 -9.22
N TYR A 666 22.00 -21.07 -10.06
CA TYR A 666 22.83 -20.42 -11.08
C TYR A 666 23.93 -19.52 -10.49
N GLU A 667 23.72 -18.95 -9.30
CA GLU A 667 24.75 -18.18 -8.59
C GLU A 667 25.88 -19.09 -8.13
N VAL A 668 25.56 -20.30 -7.68
CA VAL A 668 26.55 -21.32 -7.32
C VAL A 668 27.32 -21.80 -8.56
N ALA A 669 26.63 -21.99 -9.68
CA ALA A 669 27.29 -22.31 -10.95
C ALA A 669 28.27 -21.20 -11.37
N LEU A 670 27.83 -19.93 -11.30
CA LEU A 670 28.69 -18.77 -11.59
C LEU A 670 29.86 -18.67 -10.59
N LEU A 671 29.63 -18.93 -9.30
CA LEU A 671 30.68 -18.94 -8.28
C LEU A 671 31.81 -19.92 -8.65
N PHE A 672 31.45 -21.15 -9.02
CA PHE A 672 32.45 -22.15 -9.38
C PHE A 672 33.06 -21.91 -10.76
N LEU A 673 32.33 -21.32 -11.70
CA LEU A 673 32.89 -20.85 -12.97
C LEU A 673 34.02 -19.84 -12.73
N LEU A 674 33.78 -18.83 -11.89
CA LEU A 674 34.78 -17.81 -11.54
C LEU A 674 35.98 -18.40 -10.79
N LEU A 675 35.78 -19.47 -10.03
CA LEU A 675 36.88 -20.21 -9.41
C LEU A 675 37.66 -21.03 -10.45
N GLY A 676 36.97 -21.63 -11.41
CA GLY A 676 37.55 -22.34 -12.55
C GLY A 676 38.38 -21.44 -13.46
N GLY A 677 37.94 -20.18 -13.65
CA GLY A 677 38.67 -19.18 -14.43
C GLY A 677 40.11 -18.98 -13.97
N ILE A 678 40.38 -19.10 -12.67
CA ILE A 678 41.75 -18.97 -12.12
C ILE A 678 42.68 -20.07 -12.65
N TYR A 679 42.16 -21.29 -12.78
CA TYR A 679 42.90 -22.40 -13.36
C TYR A 679 43.00 -22.27 -14.88
N LEU A 680 41.95 -21.74 -15.52
CA LEU A 680 41.96 -21.45 -16.95
C LEU A 680 43.08 -20.48 -17.32
N HIS A 681 43.23 -19.36 -16.60
CA HIS A 681 44.31 -18.39 -16.85
C HIS A 681 45.72 -18.90 -16.50
N ARG A 682 45.83 -20.10 -15.94
CA ARG A 682 47.09 -20.77 -15.58
C ARG A 682 47.20 -22.13 -16.25
N LEU A 683 46.58 -22.27 -17.42
CA LEU A 683 46.54 -23.54 -18.15
C LEU A 683 47.94 -24.10 -18.46
N PRO A 684 48.92 -23.30 -18.93
CA PRO A 684 50.27 -23.80 -19.20
C PRO A 684 50.98 -24.27 -17.92
N GLU A 685 50.88 -23.50 -16.83
CA GLU A 685 51.45 -23.87 -15.53
C GLU A 685 50.78 -25.14 -14.99
N LEU A 686 49.46 -25.25 -15.10
CA LEU A 686 48.70 -26.43 -14.70
C LEU A 686 49.09 -27.67 -15.53
N GLN A 687 49.28 -27.52 -16.85
CA GLN A 687 49.74 -28.59 -17.74
C GLN A 687 51.11 -29.10 -17.31
N SER A 688 52.06 -28.20 -17.04
CA SER A 688 53.40 -28.55 -16.57
C SER A 688 53.39 -29.23 -15.21
N TRP A 689 52.55 -28.76 -14.28
CA TRP A 689 52.39 -29.33 -12.95
C TRP A 689 51.78 -30.75 -12.99
N LEU A 690 50.83 -30.98 -13.90
CA LEU A 690 50.19 -32.29 -14.10
C LEU A 690 50.98 -33.25 -15.00
N GLY A 691 52.05 -32.79 -15.65
CA GLY A 691 52.86 -33.59 -16.59
C GLY A 691 52.10 -33.99 -17.86
N LEU A 692 51.10 -33.21 -18.29
CA LEU A 692 50.30 -33.50 -19.48
C LEU A 692 51.02 -33.03 -20.76
N GLN A 693 51.17 -33.90 -21.75
CA GLN A 693 51.80 -33.58 -23.05
C GLN A 693 50.74 -33.27 -24.12
N LEU A 694 49.89 -32.27 -23.89
CA LEU A 694 48.89 -31.82 -24.87
C LEU A 694 49.42 -30.64 -25.69
N ASP A 695 49.06 -30.57 -26.96
CA ASP A 695 49.45 -29.45 -27.83
C ASP A 695 48.40 -28.34 -27.72
N LEU A 696 48.73 -27.28 -26.98
CA LEU A 696 47.85 -26.11 -26.83
C LEU A 696 47.77 -25.24 -28.10
N THR A 697 48.51 -25.56 -29.16
CA THR A 697 48.36 -24.90 -30.46
C THR A 697 47.18 -25.46 -31.27
N ASP A 698 46.74 -26.69 -30.98
CA ASP A 698 45.54 -27.25 -31.57
C ASP A 698 44.28 -26.72 -30.87
N PHE A 699 43.39 -26.09 -31.65
CA PHE A 699 42.20 -25.43 -31.14
C PHE A 699 41.26 -26.39 -30.38
N TRP A 700 41.07 -27.61 -30.87
CA TRP A 700 40.12 -28.56 -30.26
C TRP A 700 40.67 -29.13 -28.96
N GLN A 701 41.98 -29.40 -28.89
CA GLN A 701 42.65 -29.81 -27.66
C GLN A 701 42.64 -28.68 -26.62
N HIS A 702 42.96 -27.44 -27.02
CA HIS A 702 42.94 -26.27 -26.13
C HIS A 702 41.52 -25.99 -25.60
N LEU A 703 40.50 -26.04 -26.46
CA LEU A 703 39.10 -25.88 -26.06
C LEU A 703 38.63 -27.00 -25.11
N GLY A 704 38.95 -28.26 -25.42
CA GLY A 704 38.58 -29.41 -24.61
C GLY A 704 39.18 -29.34 -23.20
N LEU A 705 40.48 -29.01 -23.10
CA LEU A 705 41.16 -28.85 -21.83
C LEU A 705 40.62 -27.64 -21.05
N SER A 706 40.37 -26.52 -21.72
CA SER A 706 39.77 -25.31 -21.12
C SER A 706 38.43 -25.61 -20.46
N LEU A 707 37.54 -26.33 -21.16
CA LEU A 707 36.23 -26.73 -20.63
C LEU A 707 36.35 -27.68 -19.43
N LEU A 708 37.29 -28.63 -19.48
CA LEU A 708 37.53 -29.58 -18.39
C LEU A 708 38.00 -28.83 -17.14
N VAL A 709 38.97 -27.93 -17.28
CA VAL A 709 39.56 -27.17 -16.18
C VAL A 709 38.54 -26.28 -15.47
N LEU A 710 37.61 -25.68 -16.21
CA LEU A 710 36.52 -24.88 -15.64
C LEU A 710 35.60 -25.67 -14.69
N ILE A 711 35.51 -27.00 -14.85
CA ILE A 711 34.63 -27.87 -14.04
C ILE A 711 35.34 -28.39 -12.78
N ILE A 712 36.68 -28.42 -12.76
CA ILE A 712 37.47 -29.04 -11.67
C ILE A 712 37.05 -28.54 -10.27
N PRO A 713 36.94 -27.22 -10.01
CA PRO A 713 36.60 -26.77 -8.66
C PRO A 713 35.18 -27.14 -8.24
N ALA A 714 34.23 -27.15 -9.18
CA ALA A 714 32.88 -27.61 -8.93
C ALA A 714 32.85 -29.11 -8.60
N ALA A 715 33.59 -29.93 -9.36
CA ALA A 715 33.67 -31.38 -9.16
C ALA A 715 34.28 -31.72 -7.79
N LEU A 716 35.38 -31.07 -7.41
CA LEU A 716 36.07 -31.30 -6.14
C LEU A 716 35.18 -30.95 -4.93
N THR A 717 34.51 -29.81 -4.97
CA THR A 717 33.66 -29.35 -3.87
C THR A 717 32.34 -30.13 -3.77
N PHE A 718 31.78 -30.55 -4.92
CA PHE A 718 30.62 -31.42 -4.97
C PHE A 718 30.95 -32.84 -4.48
N GLY A 719 32.10 -33.39 -4.87
CA GLY A 719 32.61 -34.67 -4.36
C GLY A 719 32.79 -34.65 -2.85
N ALA A 720 33.37 -33.57 -2.31
CA ALA A 720 33.48 -33.37 -0.86
C ALA A 720 32.12 -33.31 -0.15
N TYR A 721 31.09 -32.74 -0.79
CA TYR A 721 29.73 -32.76 -0.25
C TYR A 721 29.12 -34.17 -0.28
N GLY A 722 29.37 -34.95 -1.34
CA GLY A 722 29.01 -36.36 -1.41
C GLY A 722 29.61 -37.17 -0.25
N LEU A 723 30.90 -36.96 0.07
CA LEU A 723 31.55 -37.60 1.22
C LEU A 723 30.89 -37.21 2.55
N ILE A 724 30.46 -35.95 2.72
CA ILE A 724 29.69 -35.56 3.92
C ILE A 724 28.41 -36.38 4.06
N GLN A 725 27.70 -36.63 2.96
CA GLN A 725 26.45 -37.40 3.00
C GLN A 725 26.71 -38.88 3.32
N VAL A 726 27.80 -39.45 2.82
CA VAL A 726 28.18 -40.85 3.09
C VAL A 726 28.64 -41.04 4.54
N PHE A 727 29.40 -40.10 5.10
CA PHE A 727 30.02 -40.27 6.42
C PHE A 727 29.22 -39.71 7.61
N ASN A 728 28.23 -38.82 7.41
CA ASN A 728 27.37 -38.31 8.50
C ASN A 728 26.01 -39.03 8.58
N PHE A 729 25.98 -40.22 9.17
CA PHE A 729 24.75 -41.02 9.30
C PHE A 729 23.65 -40.40 10.19
N ASN A 730 23.99 -39.52 11.13
CA ASN A 730 23.05 -39.07 12.18
C ASN A 730 22.48 -37.64 12.00
N ARG A 731 22.91 -36.85 11.02
CA ARG A 731 22.37 -35.50 10.76
C ARG A 731 22.37 -35.17 9.27
N LYS A 732 21.21 -34.79 8.73
CA LYS A 732 21.13 -34.25 7.36
C LYS A 732 21.88 -32.91 7.30
N PRO A 733 22.92 -32.79 6.45
CA PRO A 733 23.62 -31.52 6.26
C PRO A 733 22.71 -30.48 5.59
N ARG A 734 23.11 -29.21 5.67
CA ARG A 734 22.51 -28.15 4.84
C ARG A 734 22.69 -28.48 3.36
N SER A 735 21.81 -27.94 2.50
CA SER A 735 21.89 -28.16 1.06
C SER A 735 23.27 -27.70 0.51
N PHE A 736 23.77 -28.38 -0.51
CA PHE A 736 25.01 -27.98 -1.19
C PHE A 736 24.95 -26.54 -1.67
N VAL A 737 23.80 -26.13 -2.20
CA VAL A 737 23.58 -24.77 -2.72
C VAL A 737 23.76 -23.72 -1.62
N GLU A 738 23.30 -23.97 -0.39
CA GLU A 738 23.56 -23.07 0.75
C GLU A 738 25.05 -23.06 1.14
N LEU A 739 25.68 -24.23 1.25
CA LEU A 739 27.07 -24.35 1.70
C LEU A 739 28.07 -23.78 0.68
N ALA A 740 27.78 -23.85 -0.62
CA ALA A 740 28.66 -23.39 -1.68
C ALA A 740 29.00 -21.89 -1.58
N TYR A 741 28.11 -21.05 -1.04
CA TYR A 741 28.40 -19.63 -0.78
C TYR A 741 29.54 -19.43 0.24
N GLY A 742 29.85 -20.46 1.03
CA GLY A 742 31.02 -20.47 1.91
C GLY A 742 32.34 -20.28 1.17
N TYR A 743 32.43 -20.69 -0.11
CA TYR A 743 33.62 -20.57 -0.96
C TYR A 743 33.81 -19.19 -1.57
N LEU A 744 32.86 -18.28 -1.41
CA LEU A 744 32.92 -16.96 -2.02
C LEU A 744 34.20 -16.15 -1.67
N PRO A 745 34.74 -16.19 -0.43
CA PRO A 745 36.03 -15.57 -0.11
C PRO A 745 37.21 -16.19 -0.87
N LEU A 746 37.18 -17.50 -1.14
CA LEU A 746 38.19 -18.18 -1.96
C LEU A 746 38.11 -17.75 -3.43
N VAL A 747 36.90 -17.63 -3.98
CA VAL A 747 36.72 -17.11 -5.34
C VAL A 747 37.26 -15.70 -5.47
N LEU A 748 36.92 -14.81 -4.54
CA LEU A 748 37.37 -13.41 -4.57
C LEU A 748 38.89 -13.30 -4.40
N GLY A 749 39.44 -13.88 -3.34
CA GLY A 749 40.87 -13.73 -3.04
C GLY A 749 41.76 -14.55 -3.96
N GLY A 750 41.26 -15.65 -4.52
CA GLY A 750 41.94 -16.38 -5.58
C GLY A 750 42.10 -15.56 -6.86
N ASN A 751 41.01 -14.93 -7.32
CA ASN A 751 41.05 -14.02 -8.46
C ASN A 751 41.96 -12.82 -8.15
N LEU A 752 41.87 -12.25 -6.95
CA LEU A 752 42.78 -11.16 -6.54
C LEU A 752 44.24 -11.61 -6.57
N ALA A 753 44.57 -12.78 -6.04
CA ALA A 753 45.93 -13.33 -6.05
C ALA A 753 46.46 -13.54 -7.47
N HIS A 754 45.62 -13.99 -8.40
CA HIS A 754 45.99 -14.09 -9.81
C HIS A 754 46.38 -12.71 -10.39
N TYR A 755 45.52 -11.69 -10.21
CA TYR A 755 45.75 -10.36 -10.78
C TYR A 755 46.79 -9.50 -10.04
N LEU A 756 47.19 -9.85 -8.82
CA LEU A 756 48.23 -9.11 -8.08
C LEU A 756 49.58 -9.06 -8.83
N ARG A 757 49.95 -10.13 -9.56
CA ARG A 757 51.18 -10.15 -10.37
C ARG A 757 51.12 -9.14 -11.50
N LEU A 758 50.00 -9.04 -12.20
CA LEU A 758 49.78 -8.06 -13.27
C LEU A 758 49.76 -6.63 -12.70
N GLY A 759 49.00 -6.39 -11.64
CA GLY A 759 48.86 -5.05 -11.06
C GLY A 759 50.13 -4.49 -10.44
N LEU A 760 50.89 -5.31 -9.70
CA LEU A 760 52.12 -4.86 -9.05
C LEU A 760 53.37 -5.01 -9.94
N GLY A 761 53.31 -5.88 -10.94
CA GLY A 761 54.41 -6.20 -11.87
C GLY A 761 54.42 -5.35 -13.15
N GLU A 762 53.24 -5.12 -13.72
CA GLU A 762 53.07 -4.33 -14.96
C GLU A 762 52.46 -2.97 -14.68
N GLY A 763 51.64 -2.86 -13.62
CA GLY A 763 50.90 -1.65 -13.38
C GLY A 763 51.82 -0.43 -13.24
N GLY A 764 52.92 -0.57 -12.50
CA GLY A 764 53.94 0.48 -12.31
C GLY A 764 54.58 1.09 -13.57
N LYS A 765 54.28 0.57 -14.77
CA LYS A 765 54.83 1.03 -16.05
C LYS A 765 53.94 2.07 -16.77
N ILE A 766 53.01 2.75 -16.08
CA ILE A 766 52.10 3.73 -16.72
C ILE A 766 52.84 4.69 -17.64
N LEU A 767 53.87 5.38 -17.14
CA LEU A 767 54.55 6.44 -17.88
C LEU A 767 55.19 5.91 -19.19
N PRO A 768 56.03 4.85 -19.16
CA PRO A 768 56.52 4.22 -20.38
C PRO A 768 55.42 3.78 -21.34
N VAL A 769 54.36 3.14 -20.85
CA VAL A 769 53.29 2.59 -21.70
C VAL A 769 52.45 3.72 -22.32
N THR A 770 52.15 4.79 -21.58
CA THR A 770 51.45 5.98 -22.09
C THR A 770 52.27 6.67 -23.19
N PHE A 771 53.59 6.80 -23.00
CA PHE A 771 54.46 7.35 -24.05
C PHE A 771 54.49 6.44 -25.28
N ALA A 772 54.62 5.12 -25.09
CA ALA A 772 54.57 4.15 -26.17
C ALA A 772 53.23 4.17 -26.93
N THR A 773 52.12 4.45 -26.24
CA THR A 773 50.78 4.59 -26.84
C THR A 773 50.70 5.76 -27.81
N LEU A 774 51.42 6.85 -27.50
CA LEU A 774 51.51 8.05 -28.33
C LEU A 774 52.61 7.96 -29.40
N GLY A 775 53.33 6.82 -29.50
CA GLY A 775 54.44 6.64 -30.43
C GLY A 775 55.76 7.26 -29.99
N LEU A 776 55.89 7.67 -28.72
CA LEU A 776 57.10 8.26 -28.14
C LEU A 776 57.95 7.18 -27.43
N SER A 777 59.28 7.39 -27.36
CA SER A 777 60.18 6.51 -26.59
C SER A 777 60.08 6.80 -25.10
N GLY A 778 59.77 5.76 -24.32
CA GLY A 778 59.57 5.84 -22.86
C GLY A 778 60.59 5.06 -22.03
N GLU A 779 61.67 4.58 -22.64
CA GLU A 779 62.62 3.63 -22.01
C GLU A 779 63.35 4.19 -20.77
N GLN A 780 63.48 5.51 -20.65
CA GLN A 780 64.16 6.17 -19.52
C GLN A 780 63.19 6.69 -18.44
N LEU A 781 61.88 6.47 -18.59
CA LEU A 781 60.88 6.94 -17.63
C LEU A 781 60.87 6.06 -16.38
N PRO A 782 60.59 6.63 -15.19
CA PRO A 782 60.58 5.89 -13.94
C PRO A 782 59.48 4.82 -13.94
N ILE A 783 59.81 3.65 -13.39
CA ILE A 783 58.92 2.49 -13.24
C ILE A 783 58.78 2.16 -11.75
N LEU A 784 57.54 1.98 -11.28
CA LEU A 784 57.22 1.67 -9.88
C LEU A 784 56.64 0.26 -9.75
N VAL A 785 57.49 -0.75 -9.88
CA VAL A 785 57.10 -2.17 -9.86
C VAL A 785 57.54 -2.81 -8.54
N ALA A 786 56.67 -3.64 -7.95
CA ALA A 786 57.00 -4.36 -6.73
C ALA A 786 58.00 -5.49 -7.02
N HIS A 787 58.91 -5.73 -6.07
CA HIS A 787 59.84 -6.85 -6.17
C HIS A 787 59.09 -8.18 -6.24
N PRO A 788 59.49 -9.17 -7.07
CA PRO A 788 58.77 -10.44 -7.23
C PRO A 788 58.49 -11.17 -5.91
N ALA A 789 59.43 -11.11 -4.95
CA ALA A 789 59.23 -11.68 -3.61
C ALA A 789 58.07 -11.02 -2.83
N VAL A 790 57.85 -9.71 -2.99
CA VAL A 790 56.74 -9.00 -2.35
C VAL A 790 55.42 -9.43 -3.00
N ILE A 791 55.40 -9.57 -4.33
CA ILE A 791 54.23 -10.05 -5.07
C ILE A 791 53.87 -11.47 -4.61
N ALA A 792 54.83 -12.39 -4.60
CA ALA A 792 54.62 -13.77 -4.14
C ALA A 792 54.12 -13.81 -2.68
N PHE A 793 54.68 -12.99 -1.78
CA PHE A 793 54.21 -12.86 -0.40
C PHE A 793 52.75 -12.39 -0.32
N LEU A 794 52.37 -11.36 -1.09
CA LEU A 794 50.99 -10.85 -1.12
C LEU A 794 50.01 -11.86 -1.73
N GLN A 795 50.40 -12.55 -2.81
CA GLN A 795 49.59 -13.61 -3.41
C GLN A 795 49.36 -14.75 -2.41
N GLY A 796 50.42 -15.23 -1.78
CA GLY A 796 50.35 -16.31 -0.80
C GLY A 796 49.51 -15.95 0.42
N THR A 797 49.75 -14.78 1.03
CA THR A 797 48.96 -14.31 2.17
C THR A 797 47.49 -14.13 1.83
N THR A 798 47.17 -13.65 0.62
CA THR A 798 45.79 -13.53 0.13
C THR A 798 45.12 -14.90 0.04
N ILE A 799 45.78 -15.91 -0.55
CA ILE A 799 45.25 -17.27 -0.67
C ILE A 799 45.01 -17.89 0.72
N ILE A 800 46.00 -17.81 1.63
CA ILE A 800 45.88 -18.34 2.99
C ILE A 800 44.71 -17.68 3.73
N PHE A 801 44.62 -16.34 3.68
CA PHE A 801 43.54 -15.60 4.30
C PHE A 801 42.17 -16.02 3.74
N SER A 802 42.06 -16.19 2.43
CA SER A 802 40.83 -16.60 1.75
C SER A 802 40.39 -18.03 2.09
N VAL A 803 41.32 -18.98 2.26
CA VAL A 803 41.00 -20.33 2.75
C VAL A 803 40.47 -20.26 4.17
N LEU A 804 41.12 -19.50 5.06
CA LEU A 804 40.68 -19.33 6.44
C LEU A 804 39.28 -18.70 6.52
N MET A 805 39.02 -17.64 5.74
CA MET A 805 37.71 -17.00 5.68
C MET A 805 36.64 -17.93 5.11
N THR A 806 36.97 -18.74 4.11
CA THR A 806 36.07 -19.75 3.53
C THR A 806 35.66 -20.79 4.57
N MET A 807 36.61 -21.30 5.36
CA MET A 807 36.31 -22.23 6.45
C MET A 807 35.41 -21.59 7.52
N LEU A 808 35.72 -20.35 7.95
CA LEU A 808 34.92 -19.62 8.94
C LEU A 808 33.49 -19.36 8.45
N LEU A 809 33.33 -18.93 7.20
CA LEU A 809 32.04 -18.62 6.59
C LEU A 809 31.19 -19.88 6.42
N THR A 810 31.79 -20.97 5.91
CA THR A 810 31.11 -22.26 5.75
C THR A 810 30.60 -22.80 7.10
N GLN A 811 31.39 -22.67 8.17
CA GLN A 811 30.96 -23.02 9.53
C GLN A 811 29.79 -22.15 10.04
N LYS A 812 29.82 -20.85 9.77
CA LYS A 812 28.74 -19.92 10.13
C LYS A 812 27.44 -20.24 9.39
N ILE A 813 27.51 -20.49 8.09
CA ILE A 813 26.35 -20.87 7.25
C ILE A 813 25.75 -22.19 7.76
N ALA A 814 26.59 -23.17 8.10
CA ALA A 814 26.17 -24.44 8.69
C ALA A 814 25.60 -24.29 10.13
N LYS A 815 25.61 -23.09 10.72
CA LYS A 815 25.21 -22.79 12.11
C LYS A 815 25.97 -23.60 13.16
N GLN A 816 27.23 -23.92 12.88
CA GLN A 816 28.11 -24.61 13.81
C GLN A 816 28.99 -23.59 14.53
N SER A 817 29.08 -23.67 15.86
CA SER A 817 29.86 -22.71 16.63
C SER A 817 31.36 -23.01 16.56
N VAL A 818 32.17 -21.99 16.33
CA VAL A 818 33.63 -22.03 16.52
C VAL A 818 33.86 -22.14 18.04
N GLY A 819 34.28 -23.31 18.52
CA GLY A 819 34.69 -23.49 19.93
C GLY A 819 33.80 -24.35 20.82
N THR A 820 32.73 -24.99 20.33
CA THR A 820 32.00 -25.97 21.17
C THR A 820 32.84 -27.23 21.41
N PRO A 821 33.09 -27.63 22.67
CA PRO A 821 33.80 -28.88 22.99
C PRO A 821 32.83 -30.05 22.79
N LYS A 822 32.81 -30.62 21.58
CA LYS A 822 32.28 -31.95 21.26
C LYS A 822 32.80 -32.31 19.86
N GLY A 823 33.80 -33.19 19.81
CA GLY A 823 34.59 -33.52 18.60
C GLY A 823 33.78 -33.91 17.35
N LEU A 824 32.54 -34.34 17.51
CA LEU A 824 31.66 -34.77 16.42
C LEU A 824 31.12 -33.65 15.51
N ALA A 825 31.01 -32.40 15.99
CA ALA A 825 30.53 -31.30 15.13
C ALA A 825 31.59 -30.88 14.08
N LYS A 826 32.87 -30.87 14.44
CA LYS A 826 34.00 -30.53 13.54
C LYS A 826 34.19 -31.54 12.41
N LEU A 827 33.92 -32.83 12.66
CA LEU A 827 34.00 -33.88 11.63
C LEU A 827 32.95 -33.71 10.52
N SER A 828 31.82 -33.06 10.81
CA SER A 828 30.73 -32.97 9.83
C SER A 828 31.02 -32.11 8.60
N LEU A 829 31.93 -31.14 8.71
CA LEU A 829 32.38 -30.27 7.61
C LEU A 829 33.85 -30.53 7.20
N LEU A 830 34.46 -31.59 7.73
CA LEU A 830 35.88 -31.89 7.49
C LEU A 830 36.19 -31.97 6.00
N TRP A 831 35.39 -32.70 5.23
CA TRP A 831 35.59 -32.86 3.79
C TRP A 831 35.48 -31.55 3.01
N GLN A 832 34.61 -30.62 3.42
CA GLN A 832 34.50 -29.30 2.81
C GLN A 832 35.71 -28.42 3.15
N HIS A 833 36.21 -28.48 4.38
CA HIS A 833 37.45 -27.78 4.73
C HIS A 833 38.67 -28.37 3.99
N LEU A 834 38.74 -29.69 3.86
CA LEU A 834 39.79 -30.35 3.09
C LEU A 834 39.72 -29.97 1.61
N ALA A 835 38.54 -29.87 1.02
CA ALA A 835 38.38 -29.37 -0.35
C ALA A 835 38.83 -27.90 -0.48
N ALA A 836 38.47 -27.03 0.46
CA ALA A 836 38.93 -25.64 0.48
C ALA A 836 40.46 -25.53 0.62
N ILE A 837 41.08 -26.37 1.46
CA ILE A 837 42.54 -26.45 1.60
C ILE A 837 43.17 -26.98 0.32
N ALA A 838 42.63 -28.05 -0.27
CA ALA A 838 43.14 -28.64 -1.51
C ALA A 838 43.11 -27.61 -2.66
N LEU A 839 42.00 -26.87 -2.81
CA LEU A 839 41.90 -25.77 -3.75
C LEU A 839 42.91 -24.65 -3.45
N GLY A 840 43.09 -24.29 -2.17
CA GLY A 840 44.07 -23.29 -1.79
C GLY A 840 45.51 -23.71 -2.11
N VAL A 841 45.86 -24.98 -1.89
CA VAL A 841 47.18 -25.55 -2.17
C VAL A 841 47.42 -25.63 -3.68
N SER A 842 46.44 -26.07 -4.47
CA SER A 842 46.59 -26.09 -5.94
C SER A 842 46.72 -24.68 -6.51
N MET A 843 45.95 -23.72 -6.00
CA MET A 843 46.09 -22.31 -6.40
C MET A 843 47.43 -21.73 -5.98
N TRP A 844 47.94 -22.08 -4.80
CA TRP A 844 49.28 -21.68 -4.39
C TRP A 844 50.34 -22.21 -5.36
N ALA A 845 50.25 -23.47 -5.75
CA ALA A 845 51.20 -24.13 -6.63
C ALA A 845 51.26 -23.53 -8.05
N ILE A 846 50.14 -23.01 -8.57
CA ILE A 846 50.08 -22.45 -9.95
C ILE A 846 50.16 -20.92 -10.01
N ILE A 847 49.97 -20.22 -8.88
CA ILE A 847 49.98 -18.74 -8.83
C ILE A 847 51.28 -18.20 -8.25
N VAL A 848 51.81 -18.86 -7.20
CA VAL A 848 52.94 -18.36 -6.40
C VAL A 848 54.26 -18.98 -6.83
N PHE A 849 54.24 -20.28 -7.13
CA PHE A 849 55.35 -21.02 -7.75
C PHE A 849 55.16 -21.08 -9.26
#